data_AF-A0A956W465-F1
#
_entry.id   AF-A0A956W465-F1
#
_cell.length_a   1.000
_cell.length_b   1.000
_cell.length_c   1.000
_cell.angle_alpha   90.00
_cell.angle_beta   90.00
_cell.angle_gamma   90.00
#
_symmetry.space_group_name_H-M   'P 1'
#
loop_
_entity.id
_entity.type
_entity.pdbx_description
1 polymer ?
#
loop_
_entity_poly.entity_id
_entity_poly.type
_entity_poly.pdbx_seq_one_letter_code
_entity_poly.pdbx_strand_id
1 'polypeptide(L)'
;FAAWALVGFWNNAGNPEVLACIGERSKRISQRLPALTPLRARIVAGTIIGLVAVSTAWWALAFQNVYAAEHPRLQASEWIYENIPPGSTITHEEWDDSIPYNLPAGSASDYTFIPLGMYHTDSVQKIEDLVYGRRDKEAPDGLADADYVAITSNRVRGSTAKLEREYPATIRYYELLESGELGFDLVAHFKVEPSFLGLAIDDSGAEEAFTVYDHPEVWIYRKGSEFEADRVFALLAEAHPERAINLQPAQGPSNGLQLTAAQAEKQQNGGTFSDVFAIDGFTSTVPWLWWYLWLQVLAFATVPWVAWLFRALPDRGYGLTKVIGFAGSGVFAWMLVAWNILDFSIAVAWFVATVMVAFGAAVAWFRRDDLRQHARDHWRTWLTVEAIFAIAFAALTLMRAFNPDIWHHPQGGEKPMELAYMTAVARSTELPPFDPWFGGGSLNYYYMGWWLLAVPMRALKLVPEIAFNLGIATYGSLAATVAASTVMNLVGLSTTSRRVQDAGRNFLPWPVIAVVAVLGAVFLVGIGNLDAGHQTIERLQFVNDWGAFHDVPVLGGAVGVVGGLWNWLVQGADLPRYDWWRSSRVHFGQFDITEFPFWSLLFADLHPHLMDIPIFGLVIACAVAYIATAAKSLRAQAVVLAAGLGLLAGMVRAMHTWDFPTAVLLAAAAVTVGQYLAAGTGRRRFWTFALHGTLAAM
;
A
#
# COMPACT_ATOMS: atom_id res chain seq x y z
N PHE A 1 8.87 15.18 -3.85
CA PHE A 1 8.74 16.63 -3.60
C PHE A 1 7.35 17.10 -3.14
N ALA A 2 6.25 16.86 -3.87
CA ALA A 2 4.91 17.33 -3.45
C ALA A 2 4.41 16.70 -2.12
N ALA A 3 4.71 15.42 -1.88
CA ALA A 3 4.38 14.72 -0.63
C ALA A 3 5.11 15.32 0.59
N TRP A 4 6.40 15.66 0.45
CA TRP A 4 7.19 16.28 1.52
C TRP A 4 6.76 17.71 1.85
N ALA A 5 6.37 18.50 0.86
CA ALA A 5 5.76 19.81 1.10
C ALA A 5 4.45 19.68 1.90
N LEU A 6 3.66 18.63 1.66
CA LEU A 6 2.42 18.35 2.38
C LEU A 6 2.66 17.84 3.80
N VAL A 7 3.68 17.02 4.04
CA VAL A 7 4.13 16.65 5.40
C VAL A 7 4.61 17.89 6.16
N GLY A 8 5.33 18.80 5.50
CA GLY A 8 5.70 20.10 6.06
C GLY A 8 4.49 20.99 6.37
N PHE A 9 3.46 20.99 5.53
CA PHE A 9 2.19 21.67 5.80
C PHE A 9 1.41 21.02 6.94
N TRP A 10 1.41 19.68 7.03
CA TRP A 10 0.75 18.91 8.08
C TRP A 10 1.37 19.16 9.46
N ASN A 11 2.70 19.08 9.56
CA ASN A 11 3.43 19.36 10.80
C ASN A 11 3.22 20.80 11.30
N ASN A 12 2.91 21.73 10.39
CA ASN A 12 2.62 23.12 10.71
C ASN A 12 1.13 23.47 10.76
N ALA A 13 0.22 22.52 10.47
CA ALA A 13 -1.23 22.76 10.44
C ALA A 13 -1.81 23.06 11.82
N GLY A 14 -1.08 22.71 12.90
CA GLY A 14 -1.41 23.06 14.28
C GLY A 14 -0.82 24.38 14.78
N ASN A 15 0.02 25.07 13.98
CA ASN A 15 0.70 26.30 14.41
C ASN A 15 -0.15 27.55 14.08
N PRO A 16 -0.69 28.28 15.09
CA PRO A 16 -1.57 29.42 14.87
C PRO A 16 -0.90 30.59 14.12
N GLU A 17 0.42 30.77 14.29
CA GLU A 17 1.18 31.86 13.66
C GLU A 17 1.39 31.63 12.17
N VAL A 18 1.64 30.37 11.78
CA VAL A 18 1.77 29.95 10.37
C VAL A 18 0.42 30.09 9.67
N LEU A 19 -0.68 29.65 10.30
CA LEU A 19 -2.04 29.81 9.79
C LEU A 19 -2.45 31.28 9.61
N ALA A 20 -2.07 32.15 10.54
CA ALA A 20 -2.31 33.60 10.45
C ALA A 20 -1.54 34.24 9.29
N CYS A 21 -0.25 33.90 9.12
CA CYS A 21 0.60 34.38 8.03
C CYS A 21 0.09 33.94 6.65
N ILE A 22 -0.34 32.67 6.53
CA ILE A 22 -0.96 32.13 5.31
C ILE A 22 -2.30 32.81 5.05
N GLY A 23 -3.12 33.06 6.07
CA GLY A 23 -4.40 33.75 5.96
C GLY A 23 -4.28 35.19 5.46
N GLU A 24 -3.28 35.94 5.91
CA GLU A 24 -3.02 37.31 5.43
C GLU A 24 -2.44 37.35 4.01
N ARG A 25 -1.51 36.45 3.67
CA ARG A 25 -0.96 36.35 2.31
C ARG A 25 -2.00 35.85 1.31
N SER A 26 -2.84 34.87 1.67
CA SER A 26 -3.89 34.35 0.78
C SER A 26 -5.02 35.36 0.53
N LYS A 27 -5.34 36.22 1.51
CA LYS A 27 -6.24 37.37 1.32
C LYS A 27 -5.73 38.35 0.26
N ARG A 28 -4.42 38.65 0.24
CA ARG A 28 -3.83 39.53 -0.79
C ARG A 28 -3.76 38.86 -2.18
N ILE A 29 -3.52 37.56 -2.23
CA ILE A 29 -3.42 36.79 -3.48
C ILE A 29 -4.81 36.56 -4.11
N SER A 30 -5.82 36.22 -3.32
CA SER A 30 -7.21 35.99 -3.78
C SER A 30 -7.90 37.26 -4.29
N GLN A 31 -7.50 38.44 -3.82
CA GLN A 31 -7.99 39.74 -4.33
C GLN A 31 -7.34 40.16 -5.66
N ARG A 32 -6.17 39.57 -6.00
CA ARG A 32 -5.39 39.94 -7.20
C ARG A 32 -5.38 38.88 -8.30
N LEU A 33 -5.88 37.67 -8.05
CA LEU A 33 -6.00 36.63 -9.07
C LEU A 33 -7.22 36.90 -9.97
N PRO A 34 -7.02 37.28 -11.25
CA PRO A 34 -8.12 37.35 -12.19
C PRO A 34 -8.72 35.95 -12.36
N ALA A 35 -10.04 35.88 -12.59
CA ALA A 35 -10.70 34.63 -12.96
C ALA A 35 -9.94 34.01 -14.16
N LEU A 36 -9.40 32.81 -13.97
CA LEU A 36 -8.73 32.08 -15.05
C LEU A 36 -9.78 31.76 -16.12
N THR A 37 -9.58 32.29 -17.33
CA THR A 37 -10.40 31.91 -18.48
C THR A 37 -10.20 30.41 -18.77
N PRO A 38 -11.15 29.72 -19.44
CA PRO A 38 -11.01 28.30 -19.78
C PRO A 38 -9.70 27.96 -20.50
N LEU A 39 -9.20 28.90 -21.32
CA LEU A 39 -7.90 28.80 -21.97
C LEU A 39 -6.74 28.81 -20.96
N ARG A 40 -6.72 29.76 -20.02
CA ARG A 40 -5.70 29.82 -18.96
C ARG A 40 -5.76 28.59 -18.04
N ALA A 41 -6.95 28.05 -17.79
CA ALA A 41 -7.14 26.81 -17.05
C ALA A 41 -6.50 25.61 -17.73
N ARG A 42 -6.71 25.47 -19.05
CA ARG A 42 -6.10 24.40 -19.85
C ARG A 42 -4.59 24.54 -19.93
N ILE A 43 -4.09 25.78 -19.99
CA ILE A 43 -2.66 26.05 -19.93
C ILE A 43 -2.12 25.63 -18.57
N VAL A 44 -2.73 26.07 -17.45
CA VAL A 44 -2.28 25.68 -16.09
C VAL A 44 -2.35 24.17 -15.89
N ALA A 45 -3.44 23.51 -16.28
CA ALA A 45 -3.56 22.05 -16.17
C ALA A 45 -2.53 21.34 -17.05
N GLY A 46 -2.34 21.79 -18.29
CA GLY A 46 -1.31 21.27 -19.20
C GLY A 46 0.10 21.50 -18.66
N THR A 47 0.36 22.63 -18.01
CA THR A 47 1.63 22.93 -17.34
C THR A 47 1.85 22.04 -16.13
N ILE A 48 0.82 21.79 -15.30
CA ILE A 48 0.92 20.88 -14.16
C ILE A 48 1.17 19.45 -14.65
N ILE A 49 0.40 18.97 -15.63
CA ILE A 49 0.60 17.65 -16.24
C ILE A 49 2.00 17.55 -16.83
N GLY A 50 2.42 18.56 -17.59
CA GLY A 50 3.76 18.64 -18.17
C GLY A 50 4.85 18.65 -17.12
N LEU A 51 4.69 19.42 -16.03
CA LEU A 51 5.66 19.47 -14.94
C LEU A 51 5.74 18.14 -14.20
N VAL A 52 4.61 17.49 -13.90
CA VAL A 52 4.58 16.16 -13.30
C VAL A 52 5.27 15.17 -14.24
N ALA A 53 4.84 15.07 -15.50
CA ALA A 53 5.41 14.14 -16.47
C ALA A 53 6.92 14.36 -16.68
N VAL A 54 7.36 15.60 -16.83
CA VAL A 54 8.78 15.95 -16.99
C VAL A 54 9.56 15.64 -15.72
N SER A 55 9.04 15.96 -14.53
CA SER A 55 9.72 15.66 -13.27
C SER A 55 9.84 14.16 -13.00
N THR A 56 8.79 13.39 -13.30
CA THR A 56 8.80 11.92 -13.19
C THR A 56 9.76 11.31 -14.21
N ALA A 57 9.72 11.76 -15.47
CA ALA A 57 10.64 11.28 -16.50
C ALA A 57 12.09 11.64 -16.16
N TRP A 58 12.33 12.87 -15.68
CA TRP A 58 13.66 13.28 -15.24
C TRP A 58 14.17 12.41 -14.10
N TRP A 59 13.35 12.16 -13.06
CA TRP A 59 13.75 11.28 -11.94
C TRP A 59 14.01 9.85 -12.39
N ALA A 60 13.15 9.28 -13.24
CA ALA A 60 13.35 7.94 -13.78
C ALA A 60 14.66 7.83 -14.56
N LEU A 61 14.98 8.82 -15.39
CA LEU A 61 16.24 8.86 -16.14
C LEU A 61 17.45 9.08 -15.23
N ALA A 62 17.32 9.95 -14.21
CA ALA A 62 18.38 10.19 -13.24
C ALA A 62 18.71 8.95 -12.41
N PHE A 63 17.68 8.26 -11.93
CA PHE A 63 17.82 7.01 -11.20
C PHE A 63 18.38 5.90 -12.09
N GLN A 64 17.88 5.76 -13.32
CA GLN A 64 18.41 4.77 -14.25
C GLN A 64 19.90 4.99 -14.57
N ASN A 65 20.37 6.25 -14.54
CA ASN A 65 21.77 6.57 -14.77
C ASN A 65 22.72 6.05 -13.68
N VAL A 66 22.21 5.70 -12.49
CA VAL A 66 22.98 4.99 -11.45
C VAL A 66 23.57 3.70 -12.02
N TYR A 67 22.77 2.90 -12.74
CA TYR A 67 23.23 1.64 -13.34
C TYR A 67 24.16 1.81 -14.55
N ALA A 68 24.36 3.05 -15.02
CA ALA A 68 25.37 3.36 -16.02
C ALA A 68 26.72 3.73 -15.39
N ALA A 69 26.75 4.03 -14.09
CA ALA A 69 27.97 4.20 -13.32
C ALA A 69 28.46 2.84 -12.80
N GLU A 70 29.76 2.74 -12.55
CA GLU A 70 30.30 1.57 -11.88
C GLU A 70 29.81 1.48 -10.43
N HIS A 71 29.45 0.29 -9.97
CA HIS A 71 28.92 0.10 -8.63
C HIS A 71 29.95 0.52 -7.56
N PRO A 72 29.58 1.31 -6.52
CA PRO A 72 30.55 1.84 -5.54
C PRO A 72 31.44 0.79 -4.87
N ARG A 73 30.90 -0.40 -4.57
CA ARG A 73 31.70 -1.52 -4.02
C ARG A 73 32.73 -2.10 -4.98
N LEU A 74 32.48 -2.03 -6.31
CA LEU A 74 33.47 -2.42 -7.32
C LEU A 74 34.59 -1.37 -7.38
N GLN A 75 34.24 -0.08 -7.45
CA GLN A 75 35.20 1.03 -7.38
C GLN A 75 36.07 0.95 -6.13
N ALA A 76 35.45 0.69 -4.98
CA ALA A 76 36.15 0.52 -3.71
C ALA A 76 37.06 -0.70 -3.71
N SER A 77 36.64 -1.82 -4.30
CA SER A 77 37.46 -3.04 -4.42
C SER A 77 38.69 -2.80 -5.28
N GLU A 78 38.55 -2.15 -6.45
CA GLU A 78 39.69 -1.77 -7.30
C GLU A 78 40.65 -0.83 -6.56
N TRP A 79 40.10 0.18 -5.89
CA TRP A 79 40.91 1.10 -5.09
C TRP A 79 41.67 0.39 -3.95
N ILE A 80 41.06 -0.59 -3.29
CA ILE A 80 41.70 -1.42 -2.27
C ILE A 80 42.91 -2.14 -2.87
N TYR A 81 42.78 -2.79 -4.03
CA TYR A 81 43.89 -3.48 -4.69
C TYR A 81 45.04 -2.55 -5.10
N GLU A 82 44.74 -1.30 -5.43
CA GLU A 82 45.75 -0.31 -5.82
C GLU A 82 46.46 0.36 -4.63
N ASN A 83 45.78 0.51 -3.49
CA ASN A 83 46.21 1.39 -2.41
C ASN A 83 46.48 0.69 -1.07
N ILE A 84 45.89 -0.49 -0.83
CA ILE A 84 46.05 -1.25 0.41
C ILE A 84 47.04 -2.40 0.18
N PRO A 85 48.10 -2.54 1.00
CA PRO A 85 49.04 -3.65 0.86
C PRO A 85 48.37 -5.02 1.06
N PRO A 86 48.69 -6.03 0.23
CA PRO A 86 48.32 -7.42 0.50
C PRO A 86 48.77 -7.88 1.88
N GLY A 87 47.94 -8.66 2.55
CA GLY A 87 48.12 -9.12 3.93
C GLY A 87 47.51 -8.21 4.99
N SER A 88 47.01 -7.02 4.62
CA SER A 88 46.31 -6.12 5.55
C SER A 88 44.99 -6.73 6.05
N THR A 89 44.56 -6.34 7.25
CA THR A 89 43.27 -6.70 7.83
C THR A 89 42.20 -5.64 7.55
N ILE A 90 41.03 -6.05 7.07
CA ILE A 90 39.93 -5.15 6.72
C ILE A 90 38.66 -5.63 7.43
N THR A 91 37.97 -4.73 8.14
CA THR A 91 36.70 -5.09 8.77
C THR A 91 35.57 -5.22 7.77
N HIS A 92 34.56 -6.01 8.10
CA HIS A 92 33.23 -5.95 7.46
C HIS A 92 32.15 -6.12 8.53
N GLU A 93 30.96 -5.61 8.27
CA GLU A 93 29.84 -5.72 9.20
C GLU A 93 29.06 -7.02 8.94
N GLU A 94 28.79 -7.80 9.99
CA GLU A 94 27.92 -8.97 9.87
C GLU A 94 26.55 -8.52 9.32
N TRP A 95 26.03 -9.26 8.32
CA TRP A 95 24.82 -8.95 7.54
C TRP A 95 24.94 -7.85 6.47
N ASP A 96 26.14 -7.35 6.19
CA ASP A 96 26.44 -6.54 5.00
C ASP A 96 27.52 -7.18 4.13
N ASP A 97 27.79 -6.58 2.96
CA ASP A 97 28.78 -7.07 2.02
C ASP A 97 30.22 -6.73 2.44
N SER A 98 31.11 -7.72 2.35
CA SER A 98 32.55 -7.54 2.55
C SER A 98 33.24 -7.09 1.26
N ILE A 99 34.17 -6.12 1.36
CA ILE A 99 35.04 -5.69 0.25
C ILE A 99 36.52 -5.85 0.64
N PRO A 100 37.42 -6.22 -0.30
CA PRO A 100 37.21 -6.21 -1.75
C PRO A 100 36.56 -7.48 -2.32
N TYR A 101 35.87 -7.35 -3.45
CA TYR A 101 35.41 -8.46 -4.27
C TYR A 101 36.53 -9.00 -5.18
N ASN A 102 36.43 -10.27 -5.59
CA ASN A 102 37.35 -10.84 -6.57
C ASN A 102 37.16 -10.16 -7.94
N LEU A 103 38.20 -9.47 -8.41
CA LEU A 103 38.19 -8.73 -9.68
C LEU A 103 39.42 -9.11 -10.51
N PRO A 104 39.45 -8.81 -11.82
CA PRO A 104 40.67 -9.01 -12.62
C PRO A 104 41.90 -8.28 -12.04
N ALA A 105 41.68 -7.19 -11.29
CA ALA A 105 42.71 -6.40 -10.63
C ALA A 105 43.36 -7.09 -9.41
N GLY A 106 42.69 -8.05 -8.75
CA GLY A 106 43.20 -8.70 -7.54
C GLY A 106 42.22 -9.68 -6.89
N SER A 107 42.70 -10.43 -5.91
CA SER A 107 41.92 -11.46 -5.21
C SER A 107 41.58 -11.05 -3.79
N ALA A 108 40.34 -11.29 -3.36
CA ALA A 108 39.89 -11.03 -1.99
C ALA A 108 40.69 -11.86 -0.97
N SER A 109 41.25 -13.00 -1.40
CA SER A 109 42.14 -13.84 -0.58
C SER A 109 43.45 -13.16 -0.16
N ASP A 110 43.79 -12.03 -0.77
CA ASP A 110 45.00 -11.28 -0.46
C ASP A 110 44.84 -10.47 0.85
N TYR A 111 43.65 -10.43 1.43
CA TYR A 111 43.33 -9.70 2.67
C TYR A 111 42.71 -10.62 3.72
N THR A 112 42.82 -10.23 4.99
CA THR A 112 42.15 -10.92 6.09
C THR A 112 40.92 -10.12 6.53
N PHE A 113 39.75 -10.75 6.51
CA PHE A 113 38.50 -10.11 6.88
C PHE A 113 38.19 -10.27 8.37
N ILE A 114 37.89 -9.15 9.05
CA ILE A 114 37.47 -9.13 10.45
C ILE A 114 35.95 -8.85 10.51
N PRO A 115 35.12 -9.83 10.91
CA PRO A 115 33.68 -9.63 11.06
C PRO A 115 33.37 -8.80 12.31
N LEU A 116 32.59 -7.74 12.15
CA LEU A 116 32.07 -6.92 13.24
C LEU A 116 30.61 -7.25 13.49
N GLY A 117 30.32 -7.77 14.68
CA GLY A 117 28.98 -8.15 15.13
C GLY A 117 28.14 -6.94 15.55
N MET A 118 27.93 -5.99 14.65
CA MET A 118 27.33 -4.70 14.96
C MET A 118 25.84 -4.79 15.35
N TYR A 119 25.11 -5.81 14.89
CA TYR A 119 23.70 -6.05 15.20
C TYR A 119 23.42 -6.74 16.54
N HIS A 120 24.43 -7.31 17.21
CA HIS A 120 24.22 -7.85 18.56
C HIS A 120 23.87 -6.71 19.51
N THR A 121 22.96 -6.91 20.46
CA THR A 121 22.63 -5.84 21.42
C THR A 121 23.87 -5.35 22.16
N ASP A 122 23.96 -4.03 22.37
CA ASP A 122 25.08 -3.48 23.10
C ASP A 122 25.17 -4.08 24.51
N SER A 123 26.41 -4.33 24.91
CA SER A 123 26.78 -4.78 26.24
C SER A 123 28.26 -4.47 26.44
N VAL A 124 28.71 -4.47 27.69
CA VAL A 124 30.14 -4.28 27.97
C VAL A 124 30.97 -5.33 27.22
N GLN A 125 30.53 -6.60 27.22
CA GLN A 125 31.23 -7.67 26.51
C GLN A 125 31.28 -7.43 25.00
N LYS A 126 30.18 -7.01 24.37
CA LYS A 126 30.17 -6.68 22.93
C LYS A 126 31.20 -5.60 22.61
N ILE A 127 31.29 -4.55 23.44
CA ILE A 127 32.24 -3.46 23.23
C ILE A 127 33.69 -3.91 23.49
N GLU A 128 33.92 -4.77 24.48
CA GLU A 128 35.23 -5.40 24.67
C GLU A 128 35.62 -6.22 23.43
N ASP A 129 34.72 -7.07 22.93
CA ASP A 129 34.96 -7.90 21.74
C ASP A 129 35.16 -7.05 20.48
N LEU A 130 34.38 -5.97 20.31
CA LEU A 130 34.52 -5.03 19.20
C LEU A 130 35.89 -4.35 19.21
N VAL A 131 36.38 -3.92 20.38
CA VAL A 131 37.62 -3.15 20.47
C VAL A 131 38.84 -4.05 20.48
N TYR A 132 38.86 -5.06 21.36
CA TYR A 132 40.05 -5.88 21.63
C TYR A 132 40.05 -7.22 20.89
N GLY A 133 38.93 -7.62 20.29
CA GLY A 133 38.74 -8.96 19.75
C GLY A 133 38.33 -9.98 20.81
N ARG A 134 37.69 -11.07 20.37
CA ARG A 134 37.32 -12.16 21.27
C ARG A 134 38.54 -12.99 21.65
N ARG A 135 38.70 -13.20 22.95
CA ARG A 135 39.87 -13.90 23.53
C ARG A 135 39.95 -15.40 23.21
N ASP A 136 38.87 -16.01 22.74
CA ASP A 136 38.81 -17.42 22.37
C ASP A 136 39.22 -17.68 20.90
N LYS A 137 39.47 -16.62 20.12
CA LYS A 137 39.92 -16.72 18.73
C LYS A 137 41.42 -16.48 18.60
N GLU A 138 42.07 -17.32 17.79
CA GLU A 138 43.48 -17.13 17.40
C GLU A 138 43.64 -16.23 16.16
N ALA A 139 42.56 -15.99 15.42
CA ALA A 139 42.56 -15.14 14.23
C ALA A 139 42.28 -13.66 14.58
N PRO A 140 42.76 -12.69 13.78
CA PRO A 140 42.46 -11.27 13.96
C PRO A 140 40.96 -11.01 14.21
N ASP A 141 40.64 -10.32 15.30
CA ASP A 141 39.26 -10.03 15.71
C ASP A 141 39.18 -8.65 16.35
N GLY A 142 38.12 -7.90 16.06
CA GLY A 142 37.94 -6.54 16.59
C GLY A 142 38.85 -5.46 15.97
N LEU A 143 38.69 -4.24 16.47
CA LEU A 143 39.32 -3.03 15.94
C LEU A 143 40.81 -2.97 16.23
N ALA A 144 41.29 -3.55 17.33
CA ALA A 144 42.70 -3.57 17.70
C ALA A 144 43.57 -4.30 16.65
N ASP A 145 43.03 -5.33 16.01
CA ASP A 145 43.71 -6.10 14.96
C ASP A 145 43.45 -5.57 13.53
N ALA A 146 42.51 -4.64 13.36
CA ALA A 146 42.12 -4.09 12.06
C ALA A 146 43.07 -2.99 11.55
N ASP A 147 43.61 -3.12 10.35
CA ASP A 147 44.36 -2.04 9.68
C ASP A 147 43.41 -1.02 9.03
N TYR A 148 42.26 -1.49 8.55
CA TYR A 148 41.24 -0.68 7.90
C TYR A 148 39.83 -1.04 8.38
N VAL A 149 38.99 -0.03 8.49
CA VAL A 149 37.55 -0.17 8.70
C VAL A 149 36.83 0.15 7.40
N ALA A 150 36.06 -0.80 6.88
CA ALA A 150 35.22 -0.59 5.70
C ALA A 150 33.75 -0.59 6.09
N ILE A 151 33.05 0.51 5.77
CA ILE A 151 31.59 0.63 5.86
C ILE A 151 31.06 0.58 4.43
N THR A 152 30.34 -0.48 4.08
CA THR A 152 30.03 -0.80 2.68
C THR A 152 28.59 -0.49 2.28
N SER A 153 27.77 -0.03 3.23
CA SER A 153 26.47 0.60 3.01
C SER A 153 25.97 1.28 4.28
N ASN A 154 24.78 1.92 4.21
CA ASN A 154 24.07 2.44 5.38
C ASN A 154 23.19 1.39 6.09
N ARG A 155 23.23 0.11 5.71
CA ARG A 155 22.36 -0.96 6.23
C ARG A 155 22.40 -1.03 7.76
N VAL A 156 23.59 -1.18 8.35
CA VAL A 156 23.73 -1.36 9.80
C VAL A 156 23.67 -0.03 10.53
N ARG A 157 24.40 0.97 10.04
CA ARG A 157 24.41 2.33 10.59
C ARG A 157 23.00 2.93 10.66
N GLY A 158 22.24 2.84 9.57
CA GLY A 158 20.91 3.43 9.46
C GLY A 158 19.82 2.70 10.24
N SER A 159 19.94 1.38 10.43
CA SER A 159 18.98 0.58 11.20
C SER A 159 19.21 0.70 12.71
N THR A 160 20.46 0.60 13.16
CA THR A 160 20.83 0.70 14.59
C THR A 160 20.55 2.09 15.16
N ALA A 161 20.74 3.15 14.37
CA ALA A 161 20.39 4.53 14.74
C ALA A 161 18.90 4.73 15.11
N LYS A 162 18.00 3.86 14.65
CA LYS A 162 16.56 3.91 14.97
C LYS A 162 16.22 3.27 16.33
N LEU A 163 17.18 2.58 16.95
CA LEU A 163 17.01 1.80 18.17
C LEU A 163 18.03 2.22 19.24
N GLU A 164 18.05 3.51 19.57
CA GLU A 164 19.00 4.14 20.50
C GLU A 164 19.12 3.45 21.87
N ARG A 165 18.03 2.83 22.36
CA ARG A 165 18.02 2.13 23.64
C ARG A 165 18.72 0.77 23.59
N GLU A 166 18.81 0.16 22.42
CA GLU A 166 19.44 -1.14 22.23
C GLU A 166 20.90 -1.00 21.74
N TYR A 167 21.20 0.07 20.99
CA TYR A 167 22.50 0.28 20.35
C TYR A 167 23.21 1.62 20.69
N PRO A 168 23.21 2.09 21.95
CA PRO A 168 23.78 3.40 22.28
C PRO A 168 25.29 3.51 21.99
N ALA A 169 26.07 2.47 22.26
CA ALA A 169 27.51 2.43 22.02
C ALA A 169 27.85 2.18 20.54
N THR A 170 27.02 1.41 19.83
CA THR A 170 27.17 1.22 18.38
C THR A 170 26.89 2.51 17.60
N ILE A 171 25.87 3.28 18.00
CA ILE A 171 25.64 4.62 17.44
C ILE A 171 26.86 5.50 17.68
N ARG A 172 27.37 5.51 18.91
CA ARG A 172 28.58 6.27 19.27
C ARG A 172 29.82 5.81 18.50
N TYR A 173 29.95 4.53 18.18
CA TYR A 173 31.02 4.02 17.32
C TYR A 173 31.03 4.70 15.95
N TYR A 174 29.88 4.81 15.28
CA TYR A 174 29.81 5.49 13.98
C TYR A 174 30.09 6.99 14.10
N GLU A 175 29.58 7.66 15.13
CA GLU A 175 29.88 9.09 15.40
C GLU A 175 31.38 9.34 15.60
N LEU A 176 32.06 8.46 16.33
CA LEU A 176 33.49 8.55 16.60
C LEU A 176 34.33 8.17 15.37
N LEU A 177 33.85 7.23 14.55
CA LEU A 177 34.49 6.86 13.28
C LEU A 177 34.43 8.04 12.30
N GLU A 178 33.27 8.68 12.15
CA GLU A 178 33.07 9.83 11.25
C GLU A 178 33.84 11.08 11.69
N SER A 179 33.97 11.31 12.99
CA SER A 179 34.76 12.42 13.54
C SER A 179 36.27 12.15 13.55
N GLY A 180 36.70 10.90 13.35
CA GLY A 180 38.09 10.46 13.48
C GLY A 180 38.56 10.23 14.92
N GLU A 181 37.72 10.53 15.92
CA GLU A 181 38.06 10.37 17.35
C GLU A 181 38.26 8.89 17.76
N LEU A 182 37.74 7.95 16.96
CA LEU A 182 37.97 6.51 17.12
C LEU A 182 39.43 6.10 16.81
N GLY A 183 40.24 6.97 16.21
CA GLY A 183 41.62 6.67 15.81
C GLY A 183 41.74 6.06 14.40
N PHE A 184 40.70 6.20 13.58
CA PHE A 184 40.71 5.80 12.17
C PHE A 184 40.42 7.02 11.29
N ASP A 185 41.27 7.24 10.27
CA ASP A 185 41.17 8.37 9.36
C ASP A 185 40.51 7.94 8.05
N LEU A 186 39.54 8.71 7.55
CA LEU A 186 38.90 8.45 6.25
C LEU A 186 39.93 8.59 5.12
N VAL A 187 40.14 7.52 4.35
CA VAL A 187 41.11 7.48 3.23
C VAL A 187 40.45 7.35 1.87
N ALA A 188 39.23 6.82 1.79
CA ALA A 188 38.47 6.76 0.55
C ALA A 188 36.96 6.79 0.80
N HIS A 189 36.23 7.39 -0.14
CA HIS A 189 34.77 7.48 -0.13
C HIS A 189 34.24 7.36 -1.56
N PHE A 190 33.33 6.41 -1.77
CA PHE A 190 32.72 6.12 -3.06
C PHE A 190 31.21 6.29 -2.97
N LYS A 191 30.67 7.20 -3.79
CA LYS A 191 29.25 7.52 -3.84
C LYS A 191 28.82 7.66 -5.30
N VAL A 192 27.71 7.03 -5.63
CA VAL A 192 26.98 7.24 -6.89
C VAL A 192 25.64 7.84 -6.53
N GLU A 193 25.22 8.88 -7.26
CA GLU A 193 23.96 9.58 -7.03
C GLU A 193 23.10 9.57 -8.30
N PRO A 194 21.75 9.49 -8.17
CA PRO A 194 20.84 9.70 -9.28
C PRO A 194 21.15 11.02 -9.98
N SER A 195 21.50 10.95 -11.27
CA SER A 195 21.95 12.12 -12.02
C SER A 195 21.49 12.11 -13.46
N PHE A 196 20.97 13.23 -13.94
CA PHE A 196 20.60 13.41 -15.35
C PHE A 196 20.82 14.86 -15.78
N LEU A 197 21.42 15.05 -16.96
CA LEU A 197 21.79 16.36 -17.52
C LEU A 197 22.70 17.19 -16.59
N GLY A 198 23.61 16.54 -15.86
CA GLY A 198 24.57 17.19 -14.96
C GLY A 198 23.97 17.70 -13.65
N LEU A 199 22.72 17.36 -13.36
CA LEU A 199 22.08 17.60 -12.07
C LEU A 199 22.04 16.28 -11.30
N ALA A 200 22.69 16.23 -10.14
CA ALA A 200 22.63 15.10 -9.21
C ALA A 200 21.68 15.41 -8.04
N ILE A 201 21.01 14.39 -7.53
CA ILE A 201 20.20 14.48 -6.31
C ILE A 201 20.80 13.52 -5.29
N ASP A 202 21.18 14.07 -4.14
CA ASP A 202 21.57 13.29 -2.97
C ASP A 202 20.33 12.59 -2.40
N ASP A 203 20.31 11.27 -2.53
CA ASP A 203 19.28 10.40 -1.98
C ASP A 203 19.78 9.51 -0.83
N SER A 204 20.93 9.82 -0.21
CA SER A 204 21.47 9.05 0.94
C SER A 204 20.50 8.95 2.13
N GLY A 205 19.51 9.85 2.23
CA GLY A 205 18.44 9.82 3.23
C GLY A 205 17.15 9.08 2.79
N ALA A 206 17.16 8.40 1.64
CA ALA A 206 16.03 7.62 1.16
C ALA A 206 15.82 6.34 1.98
N GLU A 207 14.72 5.64 1.71
CA GLU A 207 14.45 4.33 2.30
C GLU A 207 15.50 3.31 1.82
N GLU A 208 15.84 2.35 2.66
CA GLU A 208 16.98 1.44 2.48
C GLU A 208 17.01 0.74 1.10
N ALA A 209 15.84 0.37 0.57
CA ALA A 209 15.72 -0.30 -0.72
C ALA A 209 16.27 0.55 -1.89
N PHE A 210 16.26 1.88 -1.78
CA PHE A 210 16.76 2.77 -2.83
C PHE A 210 18.28 2.91 -2.85
N THR A 211 18.95 2.78 -1.71
CA THR A 211 20.37 3.12 -1.58
C THR A 211 21.25 1.92 -1.30
N VAL A 212 20.82 0.97 -0.45
CA VAL A 212 21.70 -0.13 0.00
C VAL A 212 21.97 -1.16 -1.10
N TYR A 213 21.01 -1.34 -2.02
CA TYR A 213 21.11 -2.37 -3.06
C TYR A 213 21.60 -1.84 -4.41
N ASP A 214 21.10 -0.67 -4.84
CA ASP A 214 21.38 -0.14 -6.18
C ASP A 214 22.69 0.67 -6.24
N HIS A 215 22.96 1.51 -5.23
CA HIS A 215 24.13 2.39 -5.17
C HIS A 215 24.59 2.67 -3.73
N PRO A 216 25.09 1.65 -3.00
CA PRO A 216 25.49 1.83 -1.61
C PRO A 216 26.67 2.78 -1.51
N GLU A 217 26.65 3.65 -0.51
CA GLU A 217 27.75 4.56 -0.19
C GLU A 217 28.82 3.77 0.60
N VAL A 218 30.09 3.88 0.19
CA VAL A 218 31.20 3.10 0.74
C VAL A 218 32.27 4.01 1.31
N TRP A 219 32.63 3.81 2.57
CA TRP A 219 33.69 4.54 3.26
C TRP A 219 34.78 3.58 3.72
N ILE A 220 36.03 3.95 3.48
CA ILE A 220 37.20 3.20 3.95
C ILE A 220 38.02 4.11 4.85
N TYR A 221 38.24 3.64 6.07
CA TYR A 221 39.05 4.32 7.07
C TYR A 221 40.31 3.50 7.34
N ARG A 222 41.43 4.17 7.56
CA ARG A 222 42.72 3.56 7.90
C ARG A 222 43.03 3.81 9.36
N LYS A 223 43.55 2.81 10.06
CA LYS A 223 44.03 2.96 11.43
C LYS A 223 45.15 4.01 11.49
N GLY A 224 44.94 5.05 12.27
CA GLY A 224 45.91 6.11 12.53
C GLY A 224 46.88 5.72 13.66
N SER A 225 47.97 6.49 13.80
CA SER A 225 48.92 6.30 14.92
C SER A 225 48.34 6.68 16.29
N GLU A 226 47.20 7.37 16.31
CA GLU A 226 46.49 7.82 17.52
C GLU A 226 45.50 6.76 18.05
N PHE A 227 45.35 5.62 17.36
CA PHE A 227 44.50 4.53 17.82
C PHE A 227 45.09 3.87 19.07
N GLU A 228 44.34 3.92 20.17
CA GLU A 228 44.68 3.27 21.43
C GLU A 228 43.45 2.53 21.92
N ALA A 229 43.53 1.18 22.01
CA ALA A 229 42.37 0.33 22.29
C ALA A 229 41.67 0.70 23.61
N ASP A 230 42.43 0.98 24.68
CA ASP A 230 41.87 1.39 25.97
C ASP A 230 41.14 2.74 25.91
N ARG A 231 41.62 3.67 25.09
CA ARG A 231 40.95 4.96 24.86
C ARG A 231 39.66 4.74 24.07
N VAL A 232 39.69 3.93 23.03
CA VAL A 232 38.52 3.62 22.20
C VAL A 232 37.44 2.93 23.03
N PHE A 233 37.82 1.94 23.84
CA PHE A 233 36.91 1.29 24.76
C PHE A 233 36.28 2.29 25.74
N ALA A 234 37.08 3.19 26.34
CA ALA A 234 36.57 4.20 27.24
C ALA A 234 35.55 5.15 26.56
N LEU A 235 35.84 5.61 25.34
CA LEU A 235 34.95 6.47 24.57
C LEU A 235 33.62 5.80 24.24
N LEU A 236 33.64 4.51 23.88
CA LEU A 236 32.43 3.73 23.60
C LEU A 236 31.66 3.42 24.89
N ALA A 237 32.35 3.18 26.00
CA ALA A 237 31.74 2.92 27.30
C ALA A 237 30.98 4.14 27.87
N GLU A 238 31.30 5.37 27.44
CA GLU A 238 30.53 6.58 27.80
C GLU A 238 29.06 6.52 27.37
N ALA A 239 28.74 5.71 26.34
CA ALA A 239 27.37 5.48 25.90
C ALA A 239 26.58 4.53 26.83
N HIS A 240 27.19 4.02 27.90
CA HIS A 240 26.58 3.12 28.87
C HIS A 240 25.99 1.84 28.23
N PRO A 241 26.79 1.04 27.50
CA PRO A 241 26.32 -0.20 26.87
C PRO A 241 25.75 -1.20 27.90
N GLU A 242 26.12 -1.13 29.17
CA GLU A 242 25.53 -1.93 30.25
C GLU A 242 24.04 -1.63 30.50
N ARG A 243 23.54 -0.50 30.01
CA ARG A 243 22.14 -0.09 30.11
C ARG A 243 21.34 -0.37 28.84
N ALA A 244 21.98 -0.93 27.81
CA ALA A 244 21.30 -1.28 26.58
C ALA A 244 20.20 -2.32 26.85
N ILE A 245 19.05 -2.12 26.22
CA ILE A 245 17.87 -2.94 26.44
C ILE A 245 17.68 -3.85 25.23
N ASN A 246 18.04 -5.14 25.38
CA ASN A 246 17.57 -6.20 24.49
C ASN A 246 16.20 -6.66 24.98
N LEU A 247 15.11 -6.22 24.34
CA LEU A 247 13.80 -6.81 24.60
C LEU A 247 13.68 -8.10 23.79
N GLN A 248 13.94 -9.24 24.43
CA GLN A 248 13.63 -10.52 23.80
C GLN A 248 12.12 -10.63 23.54
N PRO A 249 11.67 -11.36 22.50
CA PRO A 249 10.25 -11.59 22.26
C PRO A 249 9.50 -12.13 23.49
N ALA A 250 10.17 -12.98 24.30
CA ALA A 250 9.64 -13.50 25.56
C ALA A 250 9.47 -12.43 26.67
N GLN A 251 10.20 -11.32 26.58
CA GLN A 251 10.11 -10.15 27.45
C GLN A 251 9.22 -9.05 26.86
N GLY A 252 8.68 -9.25 25.65
CA GLY A 252 7.61 -8.46 25.05
C GLY A 252 6.42 -8.17 25.99
N PRO A 253 6.10 -9.02 27.00
CA PRO A 253 5.10 -8.69 28.01
C PRO A 253 5.41 -7.51 28.93
N SER A 254 6.60 -6.91 28.85
CA SER A 254 6.96 -5.73 29.63
C SER A 254 6.58 -4.40 28.96
N ASN A 255 5.96 -4.43 27.77
CA ASN A 255 5.64 -3.24 26.99
C ASN A 255 4.24 -2.68 27.26
N GLY A 256 3.99 -1.44 26.79
CA GLY A 256 2.67 -0.78 26.84
C GLY A 256 1.62 -1.37 25.89
N LEU A 257 1.91 -2.51 25.23
CA LEU A 257 0.97 -3.23 24.38
C LEU A 257 0.31 -4.40 25.11
N GLN A 258 0.67 -4.69 26.37
CA GLN A 258 -0.02 -5.70 27.17
C GLN A 258 -1.46 -5.32 27.48
N LEU A 259 -2.32 -6.33 27.51
CA LEU A 259 -3.66 -6.17 28.07
C LEU A 259 -3.54 -5.92 29.57
N THR A 260 -4.23 -4.91 30.07
CA THR A 260 -4.44 -4.75 31.50
C THR A 260 -5.20 -5.95 32.06
N ALA A 261 -5.10 -6.20 33.38
CA ALA A 261 -5.83 -7.31 34.01
C ALA A 261 -7.35 -7.28 33.72
N ALA A 262 -7.95 -6.08 33.69
CA ALA A 262 -9.35 -5.90 33.35
C ALA A 262 -9.66 -6.24 31.88
N GLN A 263 -8.80 -5.81 30.95
CA GLN A 263 -8.94 -6.15 29.53
C GLN A 263 -8.75 -7.65 29.29
N ALA A 264 -7.77 -8.28 29.94
CA ALA A 264 -7.53 -9.71 29.86
C ALA A 264 -8.72 -10.51 30.38
N GLU A 265 -9.26 -10.15 31.55
CA GLU A 265 -10.47 -10.76 32.11
C GLU A 265 -11.67 -10.61 31.16
N LYS A 266 -11.90 -9.41 30.63
CA LYS A 266 -12.99 -9.16 29.68
C LYS A 266 -12.83 -9.98 28.41
N GLN A 267 -11.62 -10.07 27.85
CA GLN A 267 -11.34 -10.88 26.67
C GLN A 267 -11.53 -12.37 26.92
N GLN A 268 -11.15 -12.88 28.10
CA GLN A 268 -11.36 -14.27 28.51
C GLN A 268 -12.85 -14.61 28.67
N ASN A 269 -13.65 -13.63 29.12
CA ASN A 269 -15.10 -13.76 29.27
C ASN A 269 -15.87 -13.52 27.95
N GLY A 270 -15.19 -13.17 26.85
CA GLY A 270 -15.76 -12.87 25.53
C GLY A 270 -16.35 -14.05 24.74
N GLY A 271 -16.32 -15.25 25.33
CA GLY A 271 -16.81 -16.49 24.75
C GLY A 271 -15.71 -17.43 24.23
N THR A 272 -15.99 -18.73 24.27
CA THR A 272 -15.15 -19.76 23.67
C THR A 272 -15.23 -19.72 22.14
N PHE A 273 -14.35 -20.46 21.46
CA PHE A 273 -14.39 -20.55 20.00
C PHE A 273 -15.77 -21.01 19.48
N SER A 274 -16.38 -22.01 20.13
CA SER A 274 -17.69 -22.55 19.76
C SER A 274 -18.87 -21.64 20.17
N ASP A 275 -18.67 -20.72 21.11
CA ASP A 275 -19.68 -19.69 21.40
C ASP A 275 -19.76 -18.68 20.25
N VAL A 276 -18.60 -18.31 19.71
CA VAL A 276 -18.47 -17.31 18.64
C VAL A 276 -18.79 -17.90 17.26
N PHE A 277 -18.30 -19.10 16.95
CA PHE A 277 -18.43 -19.75 15.65
C PHE A 277 -19.19 -21.08 15.74
N ALA A 278 -19.91 -21.45 14.69
CA ALA A 278 -20.70 -22.67 14.63
C ALA A 278 -20.24 -23.55 13.47
N ILE A 279 -19.59 -24.67 13.78
CA ILE A 279 -19.11 -25.64 12.76
C ILE A 279 -20.31 -26.25 12.03
N ASP A 280 -21.32 -26.72 12.78
CA ASP A 280 -22.51 -27.40 12.24
C ASP A 280 -23.77 -26.50 12.25
N GLY A 281 -23.59 -25.18 12.21
CA GLY A 281 -24.69 -24.22 12.22
C GLY A 281 -25.50 -24.26 10.92
N PHE A 282 -26.76 -23.80 10.97
CA PHE A 282 -27.60 -23.67 9.76
C PHE A 282 -26.94 -22.81 8.68
N THR A 283 -26.27 -21.73 9.07
CA THR A 283 -25.51 -20.85 8.16
C THR A 283 -24.29 -21.55 7.55
N SER A 284 -23.74 -22.57 8.20
CA SER A 284 -22.57 -23.33 7.75
C SER A 284 -22.89 -24.39 6.70
N THR A 285 -24.17 -24.70 6.46
CA THR A 285 -24.59 -25.66 5.41
C THR A 285 -24.40 -25.11 3.99
N VAL A 286 -24.67 -23.82 3.79
CA VAL A 286 -24.53 -23.12 2.51
C VAL A 286 -23.92 -21.73 2.78
N PRO A 287 -22.67 -21.67 3.30
CA PRO A 287 -22.10 -20.46 3.87
C PRO A 287 -21.94 -19.34 2.84
N TRP A 288 -21.59 -19.70 1.61
CA TRP A 288 -21.47 -18.75 0.50
C TRP A 288 -22.78 -18.02 0.20
N LEU A 289 -23.93 -18.71 0.35
CA LEU A 289 -25.25 -18.12 0.07
C LEU A 289 -25.62 -17.11 1.15
N TRP A 290 -25.49 -17.48 2.43
CA TRP A 290 -25.79 -16.57 3.54
C TRP A 290 -24.86 -15.36 3.55
N TRP A 291 -23.57 -15.56 3.23
CA TRP A 291 -22.61 -14.48 3.08
C TRP A 291 -22.97 -13.55 1.92
N TYR A 292 -23.29 -14.11 0.74
CA TYR A 292 -23.72 -13.31 -0.40
C TYR A 292 -25.01 -12.52 -0.10
N LEU A 293 -25.99 -13.14 0.56
CA LEU A 293 -27.22 -12.47 0.98
C LEU A 293 -26.94 -11.34 1.99
N TRP A 294 -26.02 -11.54 2.93
CA TRP A 294 -25.58 -10.48 3.84
C TRP A 294 -25.03 -9.27 3.08
N LEU A 295 -24.08 -9.51 2.15
CA LEU A 295 -23.51 -8.45 1.31
C LEU A 295 -24.60 -7.73 0.50
N GLN A 296 -25.54 -8.47 -0.06
CA GLN A 296 -26.60 -7.91 -0.89
C GLN A 296 -27.60 -7.08 -0.08
N VAL A 297 -28.07 -7.59 1.06
CA VAL A 297 -29.00 -6.86 1.94
C VAL A 297 -28.40 -5.51 2.34
N LEU A 298 -27.13 -5.49 2.75
CA LEU A 298 -26.45 -4.25 3.12
C LEU A 298 -26.23 -3.31 1.93
N ALA A 299 -25.88 -3.84 0.76
CA ALA A 299 -25.78 -3.03 -0.45
C ALA A 299 -27.13 -2.36 -0.79
N PHE A 300 -28.22 -3.13 -0.84
CA PHE A 300 -29.55 -2.61 -1.12
C PHE A 300 -30.05 -1.63 -0.06
N ALA A 301 -29.69 -1.82 1.22
CA ALA A 301 -30.00 -0.88 2.29
C ALA A 301 -29.40 0.52 2.04
N THR A 302 -28.29 0.61 1.30
CA THR A 302 -27.62 1.89 1.03
C THR A 302 -28.12 2.61 -0.22
N VAL A 303 -28.73 1.89 -1.17
CA VAL A 303 -29.26 2.45 -2.43
C VAL A 303 -30.06 3.75 -2.25
N PRO A 304 -31.01 3.86 -1.30
CA PRO A 304 -31.90 5.02 -1.19
C PRO A 304 -31.17 6.35 -0.95
N TRP A 305 -30.12 6.34 -0.12
CA TRP A 305 -29.36 7.53 0.20
C TRP A 305 -28.12 7.68 -0.70
N VAL A 306 -27.55 6.59 -1.21
CA VAL A 306 -26.46 6.64 -2.21
C VAL A 306 -26.98 7.26 -3.51
N ALA A 307 -28.16 6.86 -4.00
CA ALA A 307 -28.78 7.43 -5.20
C ALA A 307 -29.03 8.96 -5.10
N TRP A 308 -29.20 9.46 -3.87
CA TRP A 308 -29.28 10.89 -3.60
C TRP A 308 -27.93 11.60 -3.68
N LEU A 309 -26.95 11.01 -2.97
CA LEU A 309 -25.63 11.57 -2.77
C LEU A 309 -24.89 11.67 -4.10
N PHE A 310 -24.93 10.59 -4.87
CA PHE A 310 -24.26 10.44 -6.16
C PHE A 310 -25.12 10.85 -7.35
N ARG A 311 -26.19 11.63 -7.16
CA ARG A 311 -27.08 12.06 -8.26
C ARG A 311 -26.38 12.80 -9.41
N ALA A 312 -25.16 13.29 -9.18
CA ALA A 312 -24.34 13.92 -10.21
C ALA A 312 -23.76 12.91 -11.20
N LEU A 313 -23.57 11.66 -10.77
CA LEU A 313 -23.04 10.56 -11.57
C LEU A 313 -24.12 9.93 -12.46
N PRO A 314 -23.74 9.44 -13.66
CA PRO A 314 -24.64 8.71 -14.57
C PRO A 314 -25.37 7.52 -13.93
N ASP A 315 -24.69 6.68 -13.14
CA ASP A 315 -25.30 5.51 -12.50
C ASP A 315 -25.95 5.80 -11.13
N ARG A 316 -25.95 7.08 -10.72
CA ARG A 316 -26.32 7.55 -9.36
C ARG A 316 -25.63 6.76 -8.22
N GLY A 317 -24.46 6.19 -8.45
CA GLY A 317 -23.68 5.46 -7.46
C GLY A 317 -24.16 4.04 -7.16
N TYR A 318 -25.02 3.43 -7.98
CA TYR A 318 -25.53 2.07 -7.70
C TYR A 318 -24.39 1.05 -7.51
N GLY A 319 -23.36 1.06 -8.37
CA GLY A 319 -22.21 0.16 -8.20
C GLY A 319 -21.44 0.37 -6.90
N LEU A 320 -21.38 1.61 -6.42
CA LEU A 320 -20.68 1.96 -5.17
C LEU A 320 -21.40 1.41 -3.93
N THR A 321 -22.69 1.07 -4.03
CA THR A 321 -23.47 0.50 -2.91
C THR A 321 -22.89 -0.82 -2.41
N LYS A 322 -22.21 -1.60 -3.27
CA LYS A 322 -21.56 -2.86 -2.85
C LYS A 322 -20.48 -2.60 -1.82
N VAL A 323 -19.59 -1.64 -2.11
CA VAL A 323 -18.49 -1.27 -1.21
C VAL A 323 -19.04 -0.52 0.00
N ILE A 324 -19.93 0.46 -0.20
CA ILE A 324 -20.49 1.29 0.87
C ILE A 324 -21.31 0.45 1.85
N GLY A 325 -22.09 -0.51 1.39
CA GLY A 325 -22.88 -1.40 2.24
C GLY A 325 -22.01 -2.31 3.09
N PHE A 326 -21.02 -2.96 2.48
CA PHE A 326 -20.05 -3.80 3.19
C PHE A 326 -19.23 -2.98 4.21
N ALA A 327 -18.52 -1.95 3.73
CA ALA A 327 -17.67 -1.09 4.54
C ALA A 327 -18.46 -0.38 5.65
N GLY A 328 -19.67 0.11 5.36
CA GLY A 328 -20.51 0.81 6.32
C GLY A 328 -20.85 -0.06 7.54
N SER A 329 -21.17 -1.33 7.34
CA SER A 329 -21.44 -2.25 8.47
C SER A 329 -20.22 -2.45 9.35
N GLY A 330 -19.03 -2.59 8.74
CA GLY A 330 -17.77 -2.71 9.45
C GLY A 330 -17.39 -1.44 10.22
N VAL A 331 -17.47 -0.28 9.58
CA VAL A 331 -17.10 1.03 10.17
C VAL A 331 -18.02 1.39 11.33
N PHE A 332 -19.33 1.23 11.19
CA PHE A 332 -20.25 1.54 12.29
C PHE A 332 -20.06 0.59 13.48
N ALA A 333 -19.85 -0.71 13.24
CA ALA A 333 -19.50 -1.64 14.30
C ALA A 333 -18.15 -1.27 14.94
N TRP A 334 -17.15 -0.90 14.12
CA TRP A 334 -15.83 -0.48 14.59
C TRP A 334 -15.92 0.72 15.51
N MET A 335 -16.67 1.77 15.13
CA MET A 335 -16.81 2.98 15.94
C MET A 335 -17.46 2.68 17.30
N LEU A 336 -18.50 1.83 17.33
CA LEU A 336 -19.17 1.46 18.58
C LEU A 336 -18.22 0.70 19.53
N VAL A 337 -17.37 -0.16 18.99
CA VAL A 337 -16.44 -0.98 19.79
C VAL A 337 -15.17 -0.22 20.15
N ALA A 338 -14.56 0.50 19.20
CA ALA A 338 -13.34 1.27 19.39
C ALA A 338 -13.54 2.45 20.36
N TRP A 339 -14.75 3.01 20.45
CA TRP A 339 -15.09 4.02 21.46
C TRP A 339 -15.62 3.42 22.77
N ASN A 340 -15.53 2.10 22.94
CA ASN A 340 -15.97 1.40 24.14
C ASN A 340 -17.45 1.66 24.51
N ILE A 341 -18.31 1.83 23.49
CA ILE A 341 -19.76 2.01 23.66
C ILE A 341 -20.43 0.64 23.82
N LEU A 342 -20.02 -0.34 23.00
CA LEU A 342 -20.53 -1.72 23.02
C LEU A 342 -19.38 -2.71 22.81
N ASP A 343 -19.55 -3.91 23.36
CA ASP A 343 -18.61 -5.02 23.16
C ASP A 343 -18.88 -5.75 21.85
N PHE A 344 -17.81 -6.13 21.14
CA PHE A 344 -17.96 -6.80 19.86
C PHE A 344 -18.61 -8.17 20.04
N SER A 345 -19.77 -8.34 19.44
CA SER A 345 -20.60 -9.52 19.59
C SER A 345 -21.51 -9.72 18.38
N ILE A 346 -22.13 -10.90 18.30
CA ILE A 346 -23.16 -11.19 17.29
C ILE A 346 -24.33 -10.19 17.35
N ALA A 347 -24.69 -9.74 18.56
CA ALA A 347 -25.77 -8.78 18.76
C ALA A 347 -25.43 -7.40 18.16
N VAL A 348 -24.18 -6.93 18.34
CA VAL A 348 -23.71 -5.66 17.75
C VAL A 348 -23.69 -5.75 16.23
N ALA A 349 -23.20 -6.86 15.65
CA ALA A 349 -23.17 -7.05 14.21
C ALA A 349 -24.60 -6.99 13.59
N TRP A 350 -25.57 -7.67 14.18
CA TRP A 350 -26.97 -7.62 13.75
C TRP A 350 -27.65 -6.28 14.05
N PHE A 351 -27.31 -5.62 15.16
CA PHE A 351 -27.82 -4.29 15.51
C PHE A 351 -27.43 -3.28 14.43
N VAL A 352 -26.15 -3.21 14.06
CA VAL A 352 -25.67 -2.32 12.99
C VAL A 352 -26.35 -2.62 11.67
N ALA A 353 -26.42 -3.90 11.26
CA ALA A 353 -27.10 -4.29 10.03
C ALA A 353 -28.58 -3.88 10.03
N THR A 354 -29.28 -4.07 11.15
CA THR A 354 -30.70 -3.70 11.31
C THR A 354 -30.89 -2.19 11.23
N VAL A 355 -30.03 -1.41 11.89
CA VAL A 355 -30.07 0.06 11.83
C VAL A 355 -29.86 0.55 10.39
N MET A 356 -28.88 -0.02 9.68
CA MET A 356 -28.64 0.31 8.27
C MET A 356 -29.86 0.00 7.39
N VAL A 357 -30.46 -1.18 7.55
CA VAL A 357 -31.66 -1.59 6.80
C VAL A 357 -32.85 -0.69 7.14
N ALA A 358 -33.09 -0.39 8.42
CA ALA A 358 -34.18 0.47 8.86
C ALA A 358 -34.03 1.91 8.34
N PHE A 359 -32.80 2.47 8.41
CA PHE A 359 -32.50 3.78 7.85
C PHE A 359 -32.68 3.80 6.32
N GLY A 360 -32.16 2.79 5.62
CA GLY A 360 -32.36 2.60 4.19
C GLY A 360 -33.83 2.56 3.81
N ALA A 361 -34.62 1.72 4.49
CA ALA A 361 -36.06 1.58 4.28
C ALA A 361 -36.81 2.89 4.55
N ALA A 362 -36.45 3.63 5.60
CA ALA A 362 -37.04 4.93 5.91
C ALA A 362 -36.77 5.94 4.78
N VAL A 363 -35.52 6.06 4.32
CA VAL A 363 -35.17 6.94 3.18
C VAL A 363 -35.89 6.48 1.90
N ALA A 364 -35.98 5.17 1.67
CA ALA A 364 -36.70 4.61 0.54
C ALA A 364 -38.19 4.97 0.55
N TRP A 365 -38.83 4.93 1.73
CA TRP A 365 -40.24 5.27 1.88
C TRP A 365 -40.54 6.72 1.46
N PHE A 366 -39.70 7.66 1.87
CA PHE A 366 -39.82 9.08 1.51
C PHE A 366 -39.46 9.38 0.05
N ARG A 367 -38.69 8.49 -0.60
CA ARG A 367 -38.16 8.70 -1.96
C ARG A 367 -38.60 7.65 -2.97
N ARG A 368 -39.64 6.90 -2.65
CA ARG A 368 -40.11 5.74 -3.42
C ARG A 368 -40.36 6.06 -4.89
N ASP A 369 -40.88 7.24 -5.22
CA ASP A 369 -41.23 7.59 -6.60
C ASP A 369 -39.97 7.87 -7.43
N ASP A 370 -39.02 8.64 -6.90
CA ASP A 370 -37.70 8.88 -7.53
C ASP A 370 -36.88 7.59 -7.65
N LEU A 371 -36.91 6.71 -6.64
CA LEU A 371 -36.22 5.42 -6.69
C LEU A 371 -36.84 4.46 -7.71
N ARG A 372 -38.18 4.37 -7.76
CA ARG A 372 -38.88 3.56 -8.76
C ARG A 372 -38.61 4.07 -10.17
N GLN A 373 -38.61 5.39 -10.37
CA GLN A 373 -38.27 6.00 -11.65
C GLN A 373 -36.81 5.70 -12.02
N HIS A 374 -35.87 5.94 -11.10
CA HIS A 374 -34.46 5.67 -11.35
C HIS A 374 -34.20 4.19 -11.71
N ALA A 375 -34.79 3.25 -10.94
CA ALA A 375 -34.67 1.83 -11.21
C ALA A 375 -35.25 1.45 -12.58
N ARG A 376 -36.36 2.06 -13.01
CA ARG A 376 -36.92 1.84 -14.35
C ARG A 376 -36.04 2.43 -15.45
N ASP A 377 -35.52 3.64 -15.25
CA ASP A 377 -34.73 4.36 -16.25
C ASP A 377 -33.32 3.74 -16.42
N HIS A 378 -32.77 3.14 -15.35
CA HIS A 378 -31.39 2.64 -15.28
C HIS A 378 -31.31 1.15 -14.94
N TRP A 379 -32.38 0.37 -15.16
CA TRP A 379 -32.43 -1.06 -14.81
C TRP A 379 -31.29 -1.86 -15.45
N ARG A 380 -30.84 -1.46 -16.65
CA ARG A 380 -29.73 -2.10 -17.35
C ARG A 380 -28.42 -1.90 -16.60
N THR A 381 -28.20 -0.71 -16.04
CA THR A 381 -27.05 -0.42 -15.19
C THR A 381 -27.08 -1.24 -13.90
N TRP A 382 -28.25 -1.39 -13.30
CA TRP A 382 -28.42 -2.25 -12.14
C TRP A 382 -28.08 -3.70 -12.49
N LEU A 383 -28.65 -4.22 -13.58
CA LEU A 383 -28.38 -5.58 -14.03
C LEU A 383 -26.90 -5.82 -14.33
N THR A 384 -26.21 -4.88 -15.00
CA THR A 384 -24.78 -5.04 -15.29
C THR A 384 -23.93 -4.99 -14.03
N VAL A 385 -24.21 -4.11 -13.08
CA VAL A 385 -23.51 -4.07 -11.79
C VAL A 385 -23.74 -5.38 -11.02
N GLU A 386 -24.98 -5.85 -10.93
CA GLU A 386 -25.31 -7.11 -10.27
C GLU A 386 -24.63 -8.29 -10.95
N ALA A 387 -24.61 -8.32 -12.29
CA ALA A 387 -23.96 -9.37 -13.04
C ALA A 387 -22.44 -9.37 -12.81
N ILE A 388 -21.79 -8.21 -12.84
CA ILE A 388 -20.34 -8.10 -12.59
C ILE A 388 -20.03 -8.57 -11.17
N PHE A 389 -20.76 -8.08 -10.16
CA PHE A 389 -20.55 -8.47 -8.76
C PHE A 389 -20.78 -9.97 -8.56
N ALA A 390 -21.92 -10.51 -9.02
CA ALA A 390 -22.28 -11.91 -8.84
C ALA A 390 -21.35 -12.85 -9.59
N ILE A 391 -20.97 -12.54 -10.84
CA ILE A 391 -20.04 -13.36 -11.63
C ILE A 391 -18.65 -13.35 -10.99
N ALA A 392 -18.14 -12.17 -10.59
CA ALA A 392 -16.83 -12.09 -9.94
C ALA A 392 -16.83 -12.84 -8.60
N PHE A 393 -17.85 -12.65 -7.76
CA PHE A 393 -17.97 -13.35 -6.48
C PHE A 393 -18.08 -14.87 -6.68
N ALA A 394 -18.90 -15.33 -7.62
CA ALA A 394 -19.07 -16.75 -7.92
C ALA A 394 -17.78 -17.37 -8.50
N ALA A 395 -17.11 -16.68 -9.42
CA ALA A 395 -15.86 -17.15 -10.01
C ALA A 395 -14.75 -17.29 -8.97
N LEU A 396 -14.58 -16.28 -8.10
CA LEU A 396 -13.60 -16.33 -7.01
C LEU A 396 -13.96 -17.37 -5.96
N THR A 397 -15.24 -17.48 -5.58
CA THR A 397 -15.70 -18.53 -4.64
C THR A 397 -15.45 -19.91 -5.22
N LEU A 398 -15.72 -20.13 -6.51
CA LEU A 398 -15.47 -21.41 -7.19
C LEU A 398 -13.97 -21.71 -7.26
N MET A 399 -13.16 -20.71 -7.59
CA MET A 399 -11.69 -20.83 -7.57
C MET A 399 -11.19 -21.24 -6.18
N ARG A 400 -11.70 -20.61 -5.12
CA ARG A 400 -11.38 -20.99 -3.73
C ARG A 400 -11.91 -22.37 -3.36
N ALA A 401 -13.07 -22.79 -3.88
CA ALA A 401 -13.60 -24.14 -3.64
C ALA A 401 -12.72 -25.25 -4.25
N PHE A 402 -12.00 -24.98 -5.35
CA PHE A 402 -11.03 -25.91 -5.93
C PHE A 402 -9.69 -25.95 -5.20
N ASN A 403 -9.35 -24.90 -4.44
CA ASN A 403 -8.12 -24.83 -3.65
C ASN A 403 -8.39 -24.14 -2.30
N PRO A 404 -9.20 -24.75 -1.41
CA PRO A 404 -9.68 -24.10 -0.19
C PRO A 404 -8.61 -24.00 0.90
N ASP A 405 -7.52 -24.75 0.76
CA ASP A 405 -6.48 -24.88 1.75
C ASP A 405 -5.85 -23.52 2.11
N ILE A 406 -5.68 -23.31 3.42
CA ILE A 406 -5.04 -22.14 4.03
C ILE A 406 -3.51 -22.36 4.09
N TRP A 407 -2.99 -23.15 3.16
CA TRP A 407 -1.57 -23.45 3.00
C TRP A 407 -1.28 -23.70 1.52
N HIS A 408 -0.11 -23.28 1.04
CA HIS A 408 0.36 -23.64 -0.30
C HIS A 408 1.52 -24.64 -0.17
N HIS A 409 1.38 -25.83 -0.74
CA HIS A 409 2.41 -26.86 -0.70
C HIS A 409 3.31 -26.78 -1.96
N PRO A 410 4.66 -26.82 -1.86
CA PRO A 410 5.49 -27.03 -0.65
C PRO A 410 6.03 -25.74 -0.01
N GLN A 411 5.81 -24.57 -0.60
CA GLN A 411 6.52 -23.33 -0.24
C GLN A 411 5.95 -22.57 0.96
N GLY A 412 4.77 -22.93 1.46
CA GLY A 412 4.06 -22.14 2.47
C GLY A 412 3.49 -20.84 1.89
N GLY A 413 3.19 -19.88 2.76
CA GLY A 413 2.64 -18.58 2.41
C GLY A 413 2.14 -17.83 3.65
N GLU A 414 1.63 -16.61 3.49
CA GLU A 414 1.21 -15.78 4.64
C GLU A 414 -0.18 -16.12 5.17
N LYS A 415 -0.98 -16.91 4.43
CA LYS A 415 -2.35 -17.30 4.83
C LYS A 415 -2.52 -17.77 6.28
N PRO A 416 -1.64 -18.58 6.90
CA PRO A 416 -1.80 -18.96 8.28
C PRO A 416 -1.70 -17.77 9.25
N MET A 417 -0.80 -16.82 8.96
CA MET A 417 -0.71 -15.55 9.71
C MET A 417 -2.00 -14.75 9.55
N GLU A 418 -2.47 -14.59 8.33
CA GLU A 418 -3.67 -13.80 8.02
C GLU A 418 -4.93 -14.44 8.64
N LEU A 419 -5.04 -15.77 8.60
CA LEU A 419 -6.10 -16.52 9.27
C LEU A 419 -6.03 -16.32 10.80
N ALA A 420 -4.84 -16.35 11.38
CA ALA A 420 -4.65 -16.07 12.81
C ALA A 420 -5.10 -14.65 13.16
N TYR A 421 -4.74 -13.65 12.35
CA TYR A 421 -5.13 -12.25 12.53
C TYR A 421 -6.64 -12.08 12.40
N MET A 422 -7.25 -12.60 11.33
CA MET A 422 -8.70 -12.55 11.15
C MET A 422 -9.45 -13.24 12.29
N THR A 423 -8.95 -14.39 12.76
CA THR A 423 -9.52 -15.12 13.89
C THR A 423 -9.42 -14.31 15.18
N ALA A 424 -8.27 -13.68 15.45
CA ALA A 424 -8.08 -12.83 16.61
C ALA A 424 -9.00 -11.61 16.59
N VAL A 425 -9.11 -10.94 15.45
CA VAL A 425 -10.02 -9.81 15.24
C VAL A 425 -11.46 -10.23 15.48
N ALA A 426 -11.91 -11.35 14.91
CA ALA A 426 -13.28 -11.84 15.07
C ALA A 426 -13.63 -12.30 16.50
N ARG A 427 -12.63 -12.77 17.26
CA ARG A 427 -12.79 -13.21 18.66
C ARG A 427 -12.56 -12.11 19.68
N SER A 428 -11.97 -10.99 19.30
CA SER A 428 -11.73 -9.87 20.20
C SER A 428 -13.06 -9.29 20.68
N THR A 429 -13.14 -8.97 21.97
CA THR A 429 -14.32 -8.36 22.60
C THR A 429 -14.23 -6.84 22.59
N GLU A 430 -13.01 -6.33 22.77
CA GLU A 430 -12.67 -4.91 22.69
C GLU A 430 -11.65 -4.67 21.57
N LEU A 431 -11.38 -3.40 21.29
CA LEU A 431 -10.33 -2.98 20.36
C LEU A 431 -9.27 -2.15 21.11
N PRO A 432 -7.98 -2.22 20.71
CA PRO A 432 -7.43 -3.02 19.60
C PRO A 432 -7.52 -4.55 19.83
N PRO A 433 -7.51 -5.38 18.77
CA PRO A 433 -7.65 -6.83 18.89
C PRO A 433 -6.54 -7.44 19.74
N PHE A 434 -6.78 -8.61 20.34
CA PHE A 434 -5.70 -9.34 21.04
C PHE A 434 -4.67 -9.90 20.05
N ASP A 435 -3.44 -10.05 20.50
CA ASP A 435 -2.35 -10.64 19.72
C ASP A 435 -2.49 -12.18 19.64
N PRO A 436 -2.60 -12.78 18.44
CA PRO A 436 -2.75 -14.24 18.30
C PRO A 436 -1.50 -15.05 18.64
N TRP A 437 -0.33 -14.44 18.82
CA TRP A 437 0.94 -15.11 19.08
C TRP A 437 1.21 -15.34 20.58
N PHE A 438 0.15 -15.44 21.38
CA PHE A 438 0.21 -15.67 22.83
C PHE A 438 1.05 -14.63 23.61
N GLY A 439 1.21 -13.43 23.05
CA GLY A 439 2.00 -12.36 23.66
C GLY A 439 1.35 -11.67 24.86
N GLY A 440 0.11 -12.01 25.22
CA GLY A 440 -0.64 -11.37 26.33
C GLY A 440 -1.10 -9.93 26.04
N GLY A 441 -0.84 -9.42 24.84
CA GLY A 441 -1.08 -8.03 24.45
C GLY A 441 -2.08 -7.85 23.32
N SER A 442 -2.08 -6.63 22.79
CA SER A 442 -2.85 -6.23 21.62
C SER A 442 -2.05 -6.36 20.32
N LEU A 443 -2.72 -6.75 19.25
CA LEU A 443 -2.17 -6.82 17.90
C LEU A 443 -1.66 -5.45 17.43
N ASN A 444 -0.36 -5.34 17.16
CA ASN A 444 0.27 -4.14 16.59
C ASN A 444 0.44 -4.25 15.07
N TYR A 445 -0.69 -4.35 14.35
CA TYR A 445 -0.72 -4.46 12.88
C TYR A 445 -2.00 -3.85 12.29
N TYR A 446 -2.04 -3.60 10.98
CA TYR A 446 -3.25 -3.12 10.29
C TYR A 446 -4.35 -4.17 10.36
N TYR A 447 -5.41 -3.92 11.12
CA TYR A 447 -6.48 -4.92 11.32
C TYR A 447 -7.81 -4.55 10.67
N MET A 448 -7.95 -3.32 10.15
CA MET A 448 -9.24 -2.81 9.67
C MET A 448 -9.84 -3.66 8.54
N GLY A 449 -9.03 -4.17 7.61
CA GLY A 449 -9.51 -5.05 6.54
C GLY A 449 -10.12 -6.36 7.06
N TRP A 450 -9.46 -7.02 8.01
CA TRP A 450 -10.03 -8.21 8.65
C TRP A 450 -11.22 -7.86 9.55
N TRP A 451 -11.25 -6.66 10.14
CA TRP A 451 -12.40 -6.20 10.91
C TRP A 451 -13.67 -6.11 10.04
N LEU A 452 -13.57 -5.60 8.81
CA LEU A 452 -14.72 -5.55 7.90
C LEU A 452 -15.28 -6.97 7.62
N LEU A 453 -14.43 -8.00 7.58
CA LEU A 453 -14.84 -9.40 7.42
C LEU A 453 -15.33 -10.03 8.73
N ALA A 454 -14.78 -9.61 9.87
CA ALA A 454 -15.15 -10.10 11.19
C ALA A 454 -16.63 -9.84 11.50
N VAL A 455 -17.21 -8.75 10.99
CA VAL A 455 -18.64 -8.41 11.20
C VAL A 455 -19.58 -9.46 10.59
N PRO A 456 -19.58 -9.75 9.27
CA PRO A 456 -20.37 -10.84 8.70
C PRO A 456 -20.01 -12.20 9.27
N MET A 457 -18.73 -12.46 9.56
CA MET A 457 -18.27 -13.71 10.16
C MET A 457 -18.91 -13.95 11.54
N ARG A 458 -18.94 -12.95 12.42
CA ARG A 458 -19.64 -13.00 13.72
C ARG A 458 -21.15 -13.07 13.57
N ALA A 459 -21.74 -12.29 12.66
CA ALA A 459 -23.19 -12.25 12.45
C ALA A 459 -23.75 -13.61 12.00
N LEU A 460 -23.02 -14.28 11.11
CA LEU A 460 -23.39 -15.58 10.53
C LEU A 460 -22.78 -16.77 11.28
N LYS A 461 -21.98 -16.52 12.33
CA LYS A 461 -21.23 -17.53 13.10
C LYS A 461 -20.39 -18.47 12.21
N LEU A 462 -19.82 -17.97 11.11
CA LEU A 462 -18.99 -18.78 10.22
C LEU A 462 -17.61 -18.99 10.83
N VAL A 463 -17.07 -20.19 10.65
CA VAL A 463 -15.69 -20.51 11.06
C VAL A 463 -14.67 -19.72 10.22
N PRO A 464 -13.50 -19.39 10.78
CA PRO A 464 -12.51 -18.54 10.13
C PRO A 464 -12.08 -19.00 8.74
N GLU A 465 -11.82 -20.29 8.54
CA GLU A 465 -11.33 -20.84 7.27
C GLU A 465 -12.34 -20.66 6.11
N ILE A 466 -13.65 -20.70 6.41
CA ILE A 466 -14.71 -20.43 5.43
C ILE A 466 -14.82 -18.93 5.18
N ALA A 467 -14.86 -18.13 6.24
CA ALA A 467 -14.96 -16.68 6.14
C ALA A 467 -13.74 -16.07 5.41
N PHE A 468 -12.56 -16.66 5.56
CA PHE A 468 -11.32 -16.25 4.88
C PHE A 468 -11.46 -16.37 3.37
N ASN A 469 -11.87 -17.56 2.90
CA ASN A 469 -12.08 -17.84 1.48
C ASN A 469 -13.20 -16.97 0.88
N LEU A 470 -14.29 -16.75 1.62
CA LEU A 470 -15.35 -15.82 1.22
C LEU A 470 -14.90 -14.35 1.27
N GLY A 471 -13.94 -14.01 2.13
CA GLY A 471 -13.31 -12.71 2.23
C GLY A 471 -12.51 -12.36 0.98
N ILE A 472 -11.71 -13.29 0.46
CA ILE A 472 -11.03 -13.16 -0.84
C ILE A 472 -12.03 -12.88 -1.96
N ALA A 473 -13.11 -13.66 -2.03
CA ALA A 473 -14.17 -13.44 -3.02
C ALA A 473 -14.89 -12.09 -2.84
N THR A 474 -15.06 -11.64 -1.59
CA THR A 474 -15.67 -10.35 -1.26
C THR A 474 -14.80 -9.20 -1.76
N TYR A 475 -13.52 -9.15 -1.35
CA TYR A 475 -12.63 -8.05 -1.76
C TYR A 475 -12.40 -8.01 -3.27
N GLY A 476 -12.22 -9.16 -3.92
CA GLY A 476 -12.07 -9.22 -5.39
C GLY A 476 -13.34 -8.79 -6.15
N SER A 477 -14.53 -9.19 -5.70
CA SER A 477 -15.79 -8.77 -6.34
C SER A 477 -16.13 -7.30 -6.09
N LEU A 478 -15.77 -6.76 -4.92
CA LEU A 478 -15.87 -5.33 -4.61
C LEU A 478 -14.91 -4.51 -5.48
N ALA A 479 -13.66 -4.97 -5.65
CA ALA A 479 -12.66 -4.34 -6.51
C ALA A 479 -13.14 -4.30 -7.98
N ALA A 480 -13.63 -5.42 -8.50
CA ALA A 480 -14.21 -5.51 -9.84
C ALA A 480 -15.37 -4.52 -10.02
N THR A 481 -16.27 -4.44 -9.03
CA THR A 481 -17.47 -3.62 -9.11
C THR A 481 -17.17 -2.13 -9.03
N VAL A 482 -16.26 -1.71 -8.14
CA VAL A 482 -15.90 -0.30 -8.00
C VAL A 482 -15.14 0.21 -9.23
N ALA A 483 -14.28 -0.62 -9.82
CA ALA A 483 -13.60 -0.31 -11.09
C ALA A 483 -14.62 -0.15 -12.23
N ALA A 484 -15.53 -1.12 -12.39
CA ALA A 484 -16.58 -1.08 -13.39
C ALA A 484 -17.46 0.17 -13.24
N SER A 485 -17.93 0.48 -12.03
CA SER A 485 -18.76 1.67 -11.75
C SER A 485 -18.01 2.97 -12.02
N THR A 486 -16.75 3.08 -11.60
CA THR A 486 -15.93 4.27 -11.83
C THR A 486 -15.75 4.53 -13.32
N VAL A 487 -15.38 3.49 -14.08
CA VAL A 487 -15.18 3.58 -15.53
C VAL A 487 -16.48 3.91 -16.26
N MET A 488 -17.60 3.26 -15.92
CA MET A 488 -18.92 3.60 -16.48
C MET A 488 -19.28 5.07 -16.24
N ASN A 489 -19.03 5.58 -15.03
CA ASN A 489 -19.32 6.96 -14.67
C ASN A 489 -18.43 7.96 -15.41
N LEU A 490 -17.14 7.70 -15.56
CA LEU A 490 -16.22 8.54 -16.34
C LEU A 490 -16.66 8.62 -17.81
N VAL A 491 -17.02 7.49 -18.41
CA VAL A 491 -17.53 7.43 -19.80
C VAL A 491 -18.87 8.18 -19.92
N GLY A 492 -19.79 7.98 -18.97
CA GLY A 492 -21.08 8.69 -18.99
C GLY A 492 -20.94 10.21 -18.77
N LEU A 493 -20.00 10.67 -17.95
CA LEU A 493 -19.72 12.09 -17.75
C LEU A 493 -19.09 12.75 -18.98
N SER A 494 -18.13 12.07 -19.63
CA SER A 494 -17.46 12.59 -20.83
C SER A 494 -18.41 12.77 -22.03
N THR A 495 -19.34 11.83 -22.22
CA THR A 495 -20.37 11.91 -23.27
C THR A 495 -21.40 13.01 -22.99
N THR A 496 -21.72 13.27 -21.71
CA THR A 496 -22.61 14.36 -21.31
C THR A 496 -21.96 15.74 -21.51
N SER A 497 -20.65 15.86 -21.26
CA SER A 497 -19.93 17.14 -21.40
C SER A 497 -19.74 17.59 -22.85
N ARG A 498 -19.60 16.68 -23.82
CA ARG A 498 -19.51 17.00 -25.26
C ARG A 498 -20.84 17.51 -25.84
N ARG A 499 -21.95 17.20 -25.18
CA ARG A 499 -23.32 17.48 -25.64
C ARG A 499 -23.76 18.94 -25.51
N VAL A 500 -23.06 19.75 -24.71
CA VAL A 500 -23.28 21.19 -24.64
C VAL A 500 -22.76 21.89 -25.90
N GLN A 501 -21.94 21.21 -26.72
CA GLN A 501 -21.34 21.79 -27.93
C GLN A 501 -22.01 21.36 -29.25
N ASP A 502 -22.56 20.14 -29.36
CA ASP A 502 -23.18 19.67 -30.61
C ASP A 502 -24.61 19.14 -30.41
N ALA A 503 -25.55 19.78 -31.11
CA ALA A 503 -26.96 19.41 -31.16
C ALA A 503 -27.16 18.17 -32.06
N GLY A 504 -27.53 17.04 -31.46
CA GLY A 504 -28.15 15.90 -32.18
C GLY A 504 -27.42 14.56 -32.01
N ARG A 505 -27.93 13.72 -31.09
CA ARG A 505 -27.82 12.23 -30.97
C ARG A 505 -26.43 11.58 -31.26
N ASN A 506 -25.79 10.90 -30.30
CA ASN A 506 -26.18 9.57 -29.81
C ASN A 506 -25.60 9.32 -28.40
N PHE A 507 -26.41 8.76 -27.49
CA PHE A 507 -25.83 8.09 -26.32
C PHE A 507 -24.95 6.93 -26.81
N LEU A 508 -23.83 6.64 -26.13
CA LEU A 508 -23.17 5.35 -26.31
C LEU A 508 -24.23 4.26 -26.10
N PRO A 509 -24.40 3.32 -27.04
CA PRO A 509 -25.38 2.27 -26.89
C PRO A 509 -25.03 1.46 -25.65
N TRP A 510 -26.04 1.04 -24.89
CA TRP A 510 -25.85 0.33 -23.63
C TRP A 510 -24.83 -0.81 -23.67
N PRO A 511 -24.78 -1.66 -24.72
CA PRO A 511 -23.75 -2.69 -24.86
C PRO A 511 -22.33 -2.16 -24.74
N VAL A 512 -22.03 -0.97 -25.28
CA VAL A 512 -20.69 -0.38 -25.18
C VAL A 512 -20.38 0.05 -23.74
N ILE A 513 -21.34 0.62 -23.02
CA ILE A 513 -21.16 0.98 -21.60
C ILE A 513 -20.89 -0.29 -20.77
N ALA A 514 -21.65 -1.36 -21.02
CA ALA A 514 -21.46 -2.63 -20.34
C ALA A 514 -20.09 -3.25 -20.65
N VAL A 515 -19.65 -3.24 -21.91
CA VAL A 515 -18.31 -3.72 -22.31
C VAL A 515 -17.22 -2.92 -21.61
N VAL A 516 -17.31 -1.58 -21.60
CA VAL A 516 -16.31 -0.74 -20.96
C VAL A 516 -16.29 -0.94 -19.43
N ALA A 517 -17.44 -1.22 -18.81
CA ALA A 517 -17.52 -1.61 -17.41
C ALA A 517 -16.75 -2.91 -17.13
N VAL A 518 -17.00 -3.94 -17.95
CA VAL A 518 -16.34 -5.24 -17.85
C VAL A 518 -14.84 -5.09 -18.08
N LEU A 519 -14.43 -4.31 -19.09
CA LEU A 519 -13.02 -4.00 -19.32
C LEU A 519 -12.39 -3.34 -18.10
N GLY A 520 -13.03 -2.34 -17.49
CA GLY A 520 -12.53 -1.71 -16.27
C GLY A 520 -12.29 -2.73 -15.13
N ALA A 521 -13.22 -3.66 -14.92
CA ALA A 521 -13.05 -4.73 -13.95
C ALA A 521 -11.90 -5.69 -14.31
N VAL A 522 -11.80 -6.11 -15.57
CA VAL A 522 -10.74 -7.02 -16.04
C VAL A 522 -9.37 -6.35 -15.98
N PHE A 523 -9.26 -5.07 -16.37
CA PHE A 523 -8.02 -4.32 -16.31
C PHE A 523 -7.49 -4.20 -14.88
N LEU A 524 -8.35 -3.93 -13.89
CA LEU A 524 -7.90 -3.87 -12.50
C LEU A 524 -7.62 -5.27 -11.93
N VAL A 525 -8.60 -6.17 -12.00
CA VAL A 525 -8.57 -7.43 -11.25
C VAL A 525 -7.81 -8.53 -11.96
N GLY A 526 -7.85 -8.60 -13.29
CA GLY A 526 -7.26 -9.69 -14.07
C GLY A 526 -5.88 -9.37 -14.66
N ILE A 527 -5.71 -8.17 -15.22
CA ILE A 527 -4.49 -7.78 -15.98
C ILE A 527 -3.85 -6.48 -15.46
N GLY A 528 -3.93 -6.22 -14.15
CA GLY A 528 -3.50 -4.95 -13.53
C GLY A 528 -2.04 -4.56 -13.80
N ASN A 529 -1.14 -5.53 -13.93
CA ASN A 529 0.27 -5.34 -14.24
C ASN A 529 0.62 -5.61 -15.71
N LEU A 530 -0.37 -5.88 -16.56
CA LEU A 530 -0.26 -6.26 -17.97
C LEU A 530 0.49 -7.58 -18.27
N ASP A 531 1.35 -8.09 -17.40
CA ASP A 531 2.10 -9.35 -17.62
C ASP A 531 1.16 -10.55 -17.77
N ALA A 532 0.09 -10.63 -16.98
CA ALA A 532 -0.89 -11.70 -17.12
C ALA A 532 -1.54 -11.75 -18.53
N GLY A 533 -1.80 -10.56 -19.11
CA GLY A 533 -2.27 -10.43 -20.48
C GLY A 533 -1.18 -10.78 -21.49
N HIS A 534 0.06 -10.34 -21.24
CA HIS A 534 1.21 -10.65 -22.08
C HIS A 534 1.49 -12.15 -22.17
N GLN A 535 1.52 -12.86 -21.04
CA GLN A 535 1.68 -14.32 -21.02
C GLN A 535 0.57 -15.03 -21.79
N THR A 536 -0.67 -14.54 -21.72
CA THR A 536 -1.77 -15.13 -22.48
C THR A 536 -1.55 -14.96 -23.99
N ILE A 537 -1.05 -13.80 -24.42
CA ILE A 537 -0.66 -13.55 -25.82
C ILE A 537 0.48 -14.49 -26.24
N GLU A 538 1.55 -14.61 -25.44
CA GLU A 538 2.70 -15.50 -25.71
C GLU A 538 2.24 -16.97 -25.85
N ARG A 539 1.37 -17.43 -24.94
CA ARG A 539 0.85 -18.80 -24.96
C ARG A 539 0.02 -19.10 -26.20
N LEU A 540 -0.80 -18.14 -26.64
CA LEU A 540 -1.58 -18.29 -27.87
C LEU A 540 -0.67 -18.27 -29.09
N GLN A 541 0.26 -17.32 -29.17
CA GLN A 541 1.22 -17.24 -30.28
C GLN A 541 2.12 -18.49 -30.37
N PHE A 542 2.43 -19.14 -29.25
CA PHE A 542 3.23 -20.36 -29.23
C PHE A 542 2.57 -21.52 -29.99
N VAL A 543 1.24 -21.65 -29.91
CA VAL A 543 0.48 -22.72 -30.58
C VAL A 543 -0.02 -22.33 -31.97
N ASN A 544 0.34 -21.14 -32.45
CA ASN A 544 -0.04 -20.66 -33.78
C ASN A 544 0.82 -21.28 -34.89
N ASP A 545 0.15 -21.75 -35.95
CA ASP A 545 0.77 -22.24 -37.19
C ASP A 545 0.44 -21.35 -38.40
N TRP A 546 -0.30 -20.25 -38.23
CA TRP A 546 -0.62 -19.31 -39.31
C TRP A 546 0.58 -18.40 -39.58
N GLY A 547 1.14 -18.48 -40.80
CA GLY A 547 2.34 -17.71 -41.20
C GLY A 547 2.08 -16.35 -41.85
N ALA A 548 0.83 -15.91 -41.94
CA ALA A 548 0.48 -14.65 -42.59
C ALA A 548 1.00 -13.45 -41.79
N PHE A 549 1.68 -12.51 -42.47
CA PHE A 549 2.21 -11.26 -41.89
C PHE A 549 3.23 -11.44 -40.75
N HIS A 550 3.94 -12.58 -40.69
CA HIS A 550 4.94 -12.84 -39.62
C HIS A 550 6.04 -11.77 -39.51
N ASP A 551 6.41 -11.13 -40.63
CA ASP A 551 7.39 -10.03 -40.68
C ASP A 551 6.82 -8.66 -40.27
N VAL A 552 5.52 -8.55 -40.02
CA VAL A 552 4.86 -7.28 -39.66
C VAL A 552 4.50 -7.32 -38.18
N PRO A 553 5.23 -6.65 -37.27
CA PRO A 553 5.15 -6.94 -35.83
C PRO A 553 3.73 -6.93 -35.24
N VAL A 554 2.97 -5.85 -35.49
CA VAL A 554 1.61 -5.70 -34.92
C VAL A 554 0.59 -6.60 -35.62
N LEU A 555 0.64 -6.68 -36.96
CA LEU A 555 -0.31 -7.47 -37.75
C LEU A 555 -0.04 -8.97 -37.61
N GLY A 556 1.21 -9.40 -37.70
CA GLY A 556 1.67 -10.76 -37.44
C GLY A 556 1.40 -11.18 -36.01
N GLY A 557 1.62 -10.30 -35.03
CA GLY A 557 1.26 -10.56 -33.64
C GLY A 557 -0.24 -10.82 -33.46
N ALA A 558 -1.10 -9.99 -34.08
CA ALA A 558 -2.55 -10.17 -34.06
C ALA A 558 -3.01 -11.45 -34.77
N VAL A 559 -2.43 -11.77 -35.93
CA VAL A 559 -2.67 -13.03 -36.64
C VAL A 559 -2.26 -14.23 -35.79
N GLY A 560 -1.10 -14.14 -35.13
CA GLY A 560 -0.61 -15.18 -34.24
C GLY A 560 -1.54 -15.44 -33.05
N VAL A 561 -2.11 -14.39 -32.45
CA VAL A 561 -3.12 -14.55 -31.39
C VAL A 561 -4.37 -15.24 -31.91
N VAL A 562 -4.89 -14.84 -33.07
CA VAL A 562 -6.12 -15.42 -33.64
C VAL A 562 -5.91 -16.88 -34.09
N GLY A 563 -4.81 -17.18 -34.77
CA GLY A 563 -4.49 -18.54 -35.20
C GLY A 563 -4.20 -19.45 -34.02
N GLY A 564 -3.48 -18.97 -33.01
CA GLY A 564 -3.29 -19.68 -31.74
C GLY A 564 -4.60 -19.96 -31.00
N LEU A 565 -5.50 -18.98 -30.94
CA LEU A 565 -6.83 -19.14 -30.35
C LEU A 565 -7.67 -20.19 -31.10
N TRP A 566 -7.60 -20.20 -32.44
CA TRP A 566 -8.25 -21.23 -33.26
C TRP A 566 -7.67 -22.62 -32.98
N ASN A 567 -6.35 -22.75 -32.92
CA ASN A 567 -5.70 -24.02 -32.68
C ASN A 567 -6.02 -24.55 -31.28
N TRP A 568 -6.05 -23.69 -30.27
CA TRP A 568 -6.46 -24.08 -28.92
C TRP A 568 -7.94 -24.50 -28.85
N LEU A 569 -8.87 -23.67 -29.33
CA LEU A 569 -10.31 -23.92 -29.17
C LEU A 569 -10.88 -24.98 -30.12
N VAL A 570 -10.35 -25.08 -31.34
CA VAL A 570 -10.92 -25.92 -32.40
C VAL A 570 -10.06 -27.15 -32.68
N GLN A 571 -8.73 -27.00 -32.68
CA GLN A 571 -7.83 -28.12 -32.94
C GLN A 571 -7.36 -28.85 -31.67
N GLY A 572 -7.69 -28.32 -30.49
CA GLY A 572 -7.31 -28.91 -29.21
C GLY A 572 -5.82 -28.81 -28.91
N ALA A 573 -5.13 -27.78 -29.41
CA ALA A 573 -3.71 -27.57 -29.12
C ALA A 573 -3.48 -27.28 -27.64
N ASP A 574 -2.44 -27.89 -27.04
CA ASP A 574 -2.07 -27.65 -25.65
C ASP A 574 -1.33 -26.33 -25.49
N LEU A 575 -1.93 -25.39 -24.75
CA LEU A 575 -1.24 -24.15 -24.39
C LEU A 575 -0.11 -24.45 -23.41
N PRO A 576 1.05 -23.77 -23.53
CA PRO A 576 2.09 -23.81 -22.51
C PRO A 576 1.51 -23.49 -21.13
N ARG A 577 2.19 -23.95 -20.06
CA ARG A 577 1.76 -23.63 -18.70
C ARG A 577 1.82 -22.11 -18.47
N TYR A 578 0.83 -21.60 -17.74
CA TYR A 578 0.85 -20.21 -17.29
C TYR A 578 1.82 -20.09 -16.12
N ASP A 579 2.78 -19.17 -16.21
CA ASP A 579 3.71 -18.91 -15.12
C ASP A 579 3.10 -17.88 -14.18
N TRP A 580 2.42 -18.40 -13.16
CA TRP A 580 1.77 -17.56 -12.18
C TRP A 580 2.75 -16.73 -11.34
N TRP A 581 3.95 -17.25 -11.06
CA TRP A 581 4.98 -16.53 -10.30
C TRP A 581 5.67 -15.45 -11.13
N ARG A 582 5.79 -15.62 -12.45
CA ARG A 582 6.31 -14.55 -13.32
C ARG A 582 5.50 -13.27 -13.17
N SER A 583 4.18 -13.36 -13.05
CA SER A 583 3.36 -12.16 -12.93
C SER A 583 3.50 -11.46 -11.58
N SER A 584 4.04 -12.07 -10.53
CA SER A 584 4.38 -11.32 -9.31
C SER A 584 5.70 -10.57 -9.40
N ARG A 585 6.35 -10.48 -10.58
CA ARG A 585 7.62 -9.77 -10.74
C ARG A 585 7.53 -8.73 -11.83
N VAL A 586 7.86 -7.49 -11.49
CA VAL A 586 8.10 -6.41 -12.45
C VAL A 586 9.60 -6.35 -12.83
N HIS A 587 10.48 -6.88 -11.98
CA HIS A 587 11.92 -6.99 -12.23
C HIS A 587 12.31 -8.43 -12.60
N PHE A 588 12.62 -8.67 -13.89
CA PHE A 588 12.98 -10.01 -14.36
C PHE A 588 14.32 -10.47 -13.79
N GLY A 589 14.38 -11.70 -13.27
CA GLY A 589 15.61 -12.33 -12.75
C GLY A 589 15.95 -12.02 -11.29
N GLN A 590 15.14 -11.22 -10.60
CA GLN A 590 15.27 -10.90 -9.18
C GLN A 590 14.28 -11.71 -8.33
N PHE A 591 14.48 -11.78 -7.01
CA PHE A 591 13.62 -12.52 -6.07
C PHE A 591 12.48 -11.70 -5.46
N ASP A 592 12.32 -10.44 -5.88
CA ASP A 592 11.31 -9.50 -5.41
C ASP A 592 9.89 -9.98 -5.74
N ILE A 593 8.93 -9.55 -4.92
CA ILE A 593 7.51 -9.83 -5.10
C ILE A 593 6.79 -8.48 -5.23
N THR A 594 6.33 -8.18 -6.43
CA THR A 594 5.44 -7.07 -6.78
C THR A 594 4.06 -7.64 -7.09
N GLU A 595 3.19 -7.67 -6.08
CA GLU A 595 1.88 -8.26 -6.22
C GLU A 595 0.91 -7.39 -7.02
N PHE A 596 0.00 -8.05 -7.73
CA PHE A 596 -1.13 -7.42 -8.41
C PHE A 596 -2.40 -8.21 -8.10
N PRO A 597 -3.59 -7.62 -8.27
CA PRO A 597 -4.81 -8.16 -7.67
C PRO A 597 -5.09 -9.62 -8.04
N PHE A 598 -4.90 -10.02 -9.31
CA PHE A 598 -5.12 -11.41 -9.73
C PHE A 598 -4.19 -12.40 -9.01
N TRP A 599 -2.92 -12.02 -8.82
CA TRP A 599 -1.96 -12.86 -8.10
C TRP A 599 -2.39 -13.05 -6.65
N SER A 600 -2.66 -11.96 -5.92
CA SER A 600 -3.07 -12.05 -4.51
C SER A 600 -4.39 -12.79 -4.35
N LEU A 601 -5.34 -12.62 -5.28
CA LEU A 601 -6.60 -13.37 -5.29
C LEU A 601 -6.41 -14.87 -5.56
N LEU A 602 -5.52 -15.24 -6.50
CA LEU A 602 -5.23 -16.64 -6.82
C LEU A 602 -4.42 -17.31 -5.70
N PHE A 603 -3.38 -16.63 -5.21
CA PHE A 603 -2.62 -17.09 -4.05
C PHE A 603 -3.55 -17.24 -2.86
N ALA A 604 -4.54 -16.34 -2.74
CA ALA A 604 -5.42 -16.10 -1.61
C ALA A 604 -4.70 -15.51 -0.41
N ASP A 605 -3.97 -14.44 -0.68
CA ASP A 605 -3.25 -13.64 0.30
C ASP A 605 -4.12 -12.45 0.70
N LEU A 606 -4.75 -12.55 1.87
CA LEU A 606 -5.70 -11.59 2.42
C LEU A 606 -4.98 -10.50 3.24
N HIS A 607 -3.91 -9.93 2.70
CA HIS A 607 -3.09 -8.93 3.38
C HIS A 607 -3.71 -7.52 3.21
N PRO A 608 -3.22 -6.51 3.94
CA PRO A 608 -3.89 -5.21 4.01
C PRO A 608 -4.03 -4.46 2.68
N HIS A 609 -3.05 -4.52 1.77
CA HIS A 609 -3.15 -3.83 0.47
C HIS A 609 -4.17 -4.47 -0.51
N LEU A 610 -4.34 -5.80 -0.57
CA LEU A 610 -5.45 -6.42 -1.32
C LEU A 610 -6.79 -5.95 -0.78
N MET A 611 -6.96 -5.93 0.54
CA MET A 611 -8.20 -5.52 1.18
C MET A 611 -8.50 -4.02 0.96
N ASP A 612 -7.48 -3.18 0.81
CA ASP A 612 -7.65 -1.74 0.60
C ASP A 612 -8.12 -1.39 -0.83
N ILE A 613 -7.86 -2.22 -1.84
CA ILE A 613 -8.21 -1.96 -3.25
C ILE A 613 -9.65 -1.43 -3.44
N PRO A 614 -10.72 -2.08 -2.93
CA PRO A 614 -12.07 -1.54 -3.11
C PRO A 614 -12.32 -0.22 -2.35
N ILE A 615 -11.68 0.01 -1.20
CA ILE A 615 -11.80 1.25 -0.44
C ILE A 615 -11.07 2.39 -1.16
N PHE A 616 -9.87 2.14 -1.64
CA PHE A 616 -9.12 3.07 -2.47
C PHE A 616 -9.86 3.36 -3.80
N GLY A 617 -10.43 2.34 -4.42
CA GLY A 617 -11.31 2.50 -5.58
C GLY A 617 -12.53 3.38 -5.27
N LEU A 618 -13.08 3.28 -4.06
CA LEU A 618 -14.17 4.15 -3.60
C LEU A 618 -13.70 5.60 -3.37
N VAL A 619 -12.46 5.84 -2.92
CA VAL A 619 -11.85 7.18 -2.89
C VAL A 619 -11.85 7.80 -4.28
N ILE A 620 -11.38 7.07 -5.30
CA ILE A 620 -11.37 7.53 -6.69
C ILE A 620 -12.80 7.83 -7.18
N ALA A 621 -13.75 6.92 -6.94
CA ALA A 621 -15.14 7.12 -7.34
C ALA A 621 -15.77 8.34 -6.65
N CYS A 622 -15.53 8.54 -5.36
CA CYS A 622 -15.98 9.69 -4.59
C CYS A 622 -15.31 11.00 -5.04
N ALA A 623 -14.04 10.96 -5.44
CA ALA A 623 -13.34 12.11 -6.02
C ALA A 623 -14.02 12.55 -7.33
N VAL A 624 -14.30 11.61 -8.24
CA VAL A 624 -15.06 11.87 -9.47
C VAL A 624 -16.46 12.40 -9.16
N ALA A 625 -17.16 11.78 -8.21
CA ALA A 625 -18.48 12.20 -7.78
C ALA A 625 -18.48 13.62 -7.22
N TYR A 626 -17.49 13.98 -6.40
CA TYR A 626 -17.35 15.30 -5.81
C TYR A 626 -17.15 16.34 -6.90
N ILE A 627 -16.23 16.10 -7.85
CA ILE A 627 -15.98 17.02 -8.97
C ILE A 627 -17.27 17.24 -9.77
N ALA A 628 -17.97 16.18 -10.15
CA ALA A 628 -19.23 16.26 -10.89
C ALA A 628 -20.33 17.00 -10.11
N THR A 629 -20.40 16.78 -8.80
CA THR A 629 -21.36 17.41 -7.88
C THR A 629 -21.10 18.90 -7.71
N ALA A 630 -19.83 19.28 -7.54
CA ALA A 630 -19.40 20.66 -7.42
C ALA A 630 -19.64 21.44 -8.71
N ALA A 631 -19.33 20.85 -9.87
CA ALA A 631 -19.62 21.44 -11.18
C ALA A 631 -21.13 21.69 -11.39
N LYS A 632 -21.98 20.76 -10.93
CA LYS A 632 -23.46 20.91 -10.95
C LYS A 632 -24.00 21.81 -9.82
N SER A 633 -23.15 22.41 -9.00
CA SER A 633 -23.52 23.30 -7.88
C SER A 633 -24.44 22.66 -6.83
N LEU A 634 -24.32 21.34 -6.64
CA LEU A 634 -25.12 20.56 -5.71
C LEU A 634 -24.53 20.59 -4.29
N ARG A 635 -24.75 21.70 -3.57
CA ARG A 635 -24.02 22.02 -2.33
C ARG A 635 -24.11 20.98 -1.22
N ALA A 636 -25.32 20.50 -0.90
CA ALA A 636 -25.50 19.56 0.22
C ALA A 636 -24.70 18.28 0.02
N GLN A 637 -24.70 17.74 -1.20
CA GLN A 637 -23.94 16.53 -1.50
C GLN A 637 -22.45 16.80 -1.63
N ALA A 638 -22.04 17.98 -2.10
CA ALA A 638 -20.62 18.33 -2.13
C ALA A 638 -20.02 18.37 -0.72
N VAL A 639 -20.77 18.86 0.28
CA VAL A 639 -20.36 18.83 1.69
C VAL A 639 -20.23 17.40 2.20
N VAL A 640 -21.25 16.56 1.97
CA VAL A 640 -21.23 15.15 2.41
C VAL A 640 -20.11 14.36 1.71
N LEU A 641 -19.87 14.59 0.42
CA LEU A 641 -18.79 13.96 -0.32
C LEU A 641 -17.40 14.44 0.13
N ALA A 642 -17.25 15.70 0.53
CA ALA A 642 -15.98 16.20 1.09
C ALA A 642 -15.65 15.51 2.42
N ALA A 643 -16.62 15.42 3.33
CA ALA A 643 -16.45 14.68 4.59
C ALA A 643 -16.23 13.18 4.33
N GLY A 644 -16.95 12.60 3.36
CA GLY A 644 -16.77 11.21 2.95
C GLY A 644 -15.37 10.93 2.40
N LEU A 645 -14.76 11.86 1.66
CA LEU A 645 -13.37 11.74 1.20
C LEU A 645 -12.37 11.72 2.37
N GLY A 646 -12.59 12.54 3.40
CA GLY A 646 -11.78 12.51 4.63
C GLY A 646 -11.91 11.19 5.37
N LEU A 647 -13.15 10.72 5.60
CA LEU A 647 -13.42 9.43 6.22
C LEU A 647 -12.76 8.27 5.45
N LEU A 648 -12.88 8.25 4.12
CA LEU A 648 -12.28 7.22 3.29
C LEU A 648 -10.75 7.27 3.32
N ALA A 649 -10.14 8.46 3.33
CA ALA A 649 -8.69 8.57 3.51
C ALA A 649 -8.25 8.05 4.89
N GLY A 650 -9.01 8.33 5.95
CA GLY A 650 -8.79 7.76 7.27
C GLY A 650 -8.93 6.23 7.30
N MET A 651 -9.89 5.68 6.55
CA MET A 651 -10.03 4.23 6.38
C MET A 651 -8.84 3.61 5.64
N VAL A 652 -8.40 4.23 4.55
CA VAL A 652 -7.17 3.82 3.83
C VAL A 652 -6.00 3.80 4.79
N ARG A 653 -5.82 4.83 5.64
CA ARG A 653 -4.76 4.81 6.67
C ARG A 653 -4.88 3.65 7.65
N ALA A 654 -6.09 3.31 8.08
CA ALA A 654 -6.32 2.22 9.03
C ALA A 654 -6.14 0.82 8.40
N MET A 655 -6.28 0.72 7.08
CA MET A 655 -6.09 -0.52 6.31
C MET A 655 -4.66 -0.63 5.80
N HIS A 656 -4.14 0.39 5.14
CA HIS A 656 -2.82 0.41 4.52
C HIS A 656 -2.24 1.83 4.51
N THR A 657 -1.30 2.12 5.41
CA THR A 657 -0.73 3.47 5.56
C THR A 657 0.07 3.95 4.36
N TRP A 658 0.58 3.05 3.52
CA TRP A 658 1.37 3.43 2.35
C TRP A 658 0.51 4.07 1.25
N ASP A 659 -0.77 3.72 1.17
CA ASP A 659 -1.72 4.33 0.23
C ASP A 659 -2.32 5.65 0.74
N PHE A 660 -2.20 5.93 2.03
CA PHE A 660 -2.78 7.11 2.65
C PHE A 660 -2.32 8.44 2.01
N PRO A 661 -1.02 8.69 1.74
CA PRO A 661 -0.59 9.90 1.06
C PRO A 661 -1.26 10.09 -0.31
N THR A 662 -1.40 9.01 -1.07
CA THR A 662 -2.04 9.03 -2.39
C THR A 662 -3.54 9.31 -2.28
N ALA A 663 -4.23 8.70 -1.30
CA ALA A 663 -5.64 8.97 -1.03
C ALA A 663 -5.89 10.44 -0.65
N VAL A 664 -5.04 11.02 0.21
CA VAL A 664 -5.11 12.44 0.60
C VAL A 664 -4.87 13.36 -0.60
N LEU A 665 -3.87 13.04 -1.43
CA LEU A 665 -3.60 13.79 -2.66
C LEU A 665 -4.80 13.77 -3.62
N LEU A 666 -5.42 12.62 -3.81
CA LEU A 666 -6.62 12.48 -4.65
C LEU A 666 -7.80 13.27 -4.08
N ALA A 667 -8.03 13.20 -2.77
CA ALA A 667 -9.07 13.99 -2.10
C ALA A 667 -8.84 15.49 -2.26
N ALA A 668 -7.61 15.96 -2.00
CA ALA A 668 -7.23 17.37 -2.14
C ALA A 668 -7.35 17.86 -3.59
N ALA A 669 -6.91 17.04 -4.56
CA ALA A 669 -7.05 17.33 -5.98
C ALA A 669 -8.52 17.41 -6.38
N ALA A 670 -9.36 16.48 -5.92
CA ALA A 670 -10.79 16.50 -6.18
C ALA A 670 -11.48 17.74 -5.61
N VAL A 671 -11.16 18.11 -4.36
CA VAL A 671 -11.67 19.34 -3.73
C VAL A 671 -11.27 20.58 -4.53
N THR A 672 -10.01 20.66 -4.92
CA THR A 672 -9.45 21.77 -5.70
C THR A 672 -10.12 21.89 -7.07
N VAL A 673 -10.13 20.81 -7.85
CA VAL A 673 -10.70 20.78 -9.21
C VAL A 673 -12.21 21.01 -9.16
N GLY A 674 -12.92 20.38 -8.22
CA GLY A 674 -14.36 20.56 -8.08
C GLY A 674 -14.75 21.99 -7.75
N GLN A 675 -14.04 22.66 -6.84
CA GLN A 675 -14.31 24.07 -6.51
C GLN A 675 -13.89 25.04 -7.62
N TYR A 676 -12.86 24.68 -8.38
CA TYR A 676 -12.48 25.42 -9.58
C TYR A 676 -13.60 25.43 -10.62
N LEU A 677 -14.23 24.27 -10.85
CA LEU A 677 -15.34 24.08 -11.78
C LEU A 677 -16.70 24.57 -11.25
N ALA A 678 -16.85 24.77 -9.95
CA ALA A 678 -18.10 25.20 -9.33
C ALA A 678 -18.54 26.60 -9.78
N ALA A 679 -19.83 26.81 -10.03
CA ALA A 679 -20.36 28.13 -10.35
C ALA A 679 -20.33 29.07 -9.13
N GLY A 680 -20.01 30.36 -9.34
CA GLY A 680 -19.99 31.38 -8.28
C GLY A 680 -18.82 32.35 -8.36
N THR A 681 -18.83 33.35 -7.47
CA THR A 681 -17.76 34.35 -7.35
C THR A 681 -16.49 33.75 -6.73
N GLY A 682 -15.31 34.29 -7.05
CA GLY A 682 -14.03 33.79 -6.53
C GLY A 682 -13.97 33.74 -5.00
N ARG A 683 -14.50 34.76 -4.32
CA ARG A 683 -14.60 34.80 -2.85
C ARG A 683 -15.45 33.65 -2.28
N ARG A 684 -16.57 33.32 -2.93
CA ARG A 684 -17.43 32.22 -2.50
C ARG A 684 -16.76 30.87 -2.73
N ARG A 685 -16.10 30.69 -3.87
CA ARG A 685 -15.33 29.47 -4.17
C ARG A 685 -14.23 29.24 -3.15
N PHE A 686 -13.53 30.29 -2.74
CA PHE A 686 -12.48 30.21 -1.71
C PHE A 686 -13.01 29.71 -0.36
N TRP A 687 -14.11 30.28 0.16
CA TRP A 687 -14.66 29.83 1.45
C TRP A 687 -15.26 28.42 1.39
N THR A 688 -15.88 28.04 0.26
CA THR A 688 -16.33 26.65 0.06
C THR A 688 -15.15 25.69 -0.03
N PHE A 689 -14.06 26.09 -0.71
CA PHE A 689 -12.82 25.33 -0.76
C PHE A 689 -12.21 25.15 0.63
N ALA A 690 -12.11 26.22 1.42
CA ALA A 690 -11.62 26.14 2.78
C ALA A 690 -12.49 25.20 3.63
N LEU A 691 -13.81 25.35 3.60
CA LEU A 691 -14.72 24.47 4.35
C LEU A 691 -14.58 23.00 3.94
N HIS A 692 -14.62 22.71 2.63
CA HIS A 692 -14.54 21.34 2.14
C HIS A 692 -13.15 20.72 2.35
N GLY A 693 -12.09 21.53 2.22
CA GLY A 693 -10.72 21.11 2.53
C GLY A 693 -10.55 20.79 4.01
N THR A 694 -11.11 21.61 4.91
CA THR A 694 -11.13 21.32 6.35
C THR A 694 -11.92 20.05 6.64
N LEU A 695 -13.12 19.89 6.06
CA LEU A 695 -13.93 18.67 6.27
C LEU A 695 -13.28 17.39 5.74
N ALA A 696 -12.43 17.48 4.71
CA ALA A 696 -11.67 16.34 4.21
C ALA A 696 -10.39 16.07 5.03
N ALA A 697 -9.94 17.06 5.81
CA ALA A 697 -8.74 16.95 6.65
C ALA A 697 -9.04 16.56 8.10
N MET A 698 -10.28 16.81 8.58
CA MET A 698 -10.82 16.29 9.84
C MET A 698 -11.19 14.83 9.68
#